data_AF-A0A2B4SHL8-F1
#
_entry.id   AF-A0A2B4SHL8-F1
#
_cell.length_a   1.000
_cell.length_b   1.000
_cell.length_c   1.000
_cell.angle_alpha   90.00
_cell.angle_beta   90.00
_cell.angle_gamma   90.00
#
_symmetry.space_group_name_H-M   'P 1'
#
loop_
_entity.id
_entity.type
_entity.pdbx_description
1 polymer ?
#
loop_
_entity_poly.entity_id
_entity_poly.type
_entity_poly.pdbx_seq_one_letter_code
_entity_poly.pdbx_strand_id
1 'polypeptide(L)'
;MTPEWKQAIRDKRKFAVQFAKDRSLENFELKRKYRNIATRERRKAIKAYWYRKSEELKTKPSEFFNTFRPFISTKTKDTNAICLKTEDGEVEKDQTVVAELLAGHFNTVAANIGGNHITSLTENDHRNHSSVKAIESGYKGNKFHFKEFNKEEVQCALKNLNVRKSYGWDVTAPPKLFKGVAEGIAPSLTRLYNNCIDLGEWPSEWKKGEWTPVFKKGDRQDKSNYRPITSLICVDKIFEHLLSKQVTRHYDPALYHRMTAYRKQHSCETTLLMLIEDWRSAVDRKELVTILSADMSKAFDSLSYSLTLKKLDAYGFNSSSLELIRSFFDSRLNRVKINGHTSEWRIMERGCPQGSSFGPLLWNMFQNDMAFHIPDSNLTLYADDHQLYVTGKTYEEVESTLVTQGQQALLWIKMISEREGDEKMTSEYVITVITGNRKGAGTDASVSLIIKGSNGETNPLSLDKWFHNDFEAGQKDDYHITAKDVGELLMITLKNGGGWYKSDWFVNRVTIKTKNVTYDFPCNRWVESEVTFFEGKAKLPTDEQHPAMKSRREAELKERRALYEWGHDEVYEDLPGYVKASGVKNLPKDVQFTEEAAYDLHRARKNALINLGLVHLLNIFDQWDDFDDYRKAFTGFVGDVPVAADYWNEDRFCGFQFLNGCNPDSLMRCTKLPSHFPVTQELVGNLLDSGDTLEKAMADGRIYMVDYKILEDIPHYGQDRPDLERRYMCASLGLFYVKGNGDLVPIAVQFHQEPHDENPIWTPNDSEMDWTCAKLWLRNSDTQFHQMVTHLLRTHLFMEPIAVASYRQLPTIHPVWKLLAPHIRGVLAINTLGRDVLIAEGGVADNTLTVGGGGHVTLMKKFYKSSSTWPSYILPQVLKDRGVDDPKKLPNFHYREDSLKLWAAIAAFVKEILSGYYHSDGEVQKDYELQNWVKDLHDNGYPNKAGHTNHGAPTSLTSCVQLYEFLTSIIFTCACQHAAVNFSQMDVYGFPPNSPALMRQPPPTKKGVVGQADLMKCLATKHQSSLTIATVYDLTRIFNDEKFIGDYPEELFIDEPAKAAIATFQRKLKGISAEIKERNAKLRVPYPYLLPERIPNSIAI
;
A
#
# COMPACT_ATOMS: atom_id res chain seq x y z
N MET A 1 5.32 54.43 14.31
CA MET A 1 6.64 54.43 14.99
C MET A 1 6.40 54.31 16.48
N THR A 2 6.94 53.28 17.15
CA THR A 2 6.73 53.07 18.60
C THR A 2 7.50 54.12 19.43
N PRO A 3 7.12 54.39 20.69
CA PRO A 3 7.83 55.32 21.56
C PRO A 3 9.33 54.97 21.73
N GLU A 4 9.65 53.68 21.85
CA GLU A 4 11.00 53.16 22.05
C GLU A 4 11.85 53.40 20.80
N TRP A 5 11.29 53.17 19.61
CA TRP A 5 11.99 53.45 18.36
C TRP A 5 12.22 54.96 18.16
N LYS A 6 11.24 55.82 18.53
CA LYS A 6 11.42 57.28 18.52
C LYS A 6 12.57 57.71 19.43
N GLN A 7 12.64 57.18 20.64
CA GLN A 7 13.71 57.50 21.59
C GLN A 7 15.07 57.04 21.06
N ALA A 8 15.16 55.82 20.52
CA ALA A 8 16.40 55.31 19.95
C ALA A 8 16.92 56.13 18.75
N ILE A 9 16.03 56.71 17.92
CA ILE A 9 16.44 57.63 16.84
C ILE A 9 17.03 58.93 17.42
N ARG A 10 16.41 59.48 18.48
CA ARG A 10 16.92 60.69 19.15
C ARG A 10 18.30 60.45 19.72
N ASP A 11 18.51 59.33 20.41
CA ASP A 11 19.79 58.97 20.99
C ASP A 11 20.85 58.72 19.90
N LYS A 12 20.50 57.99 18.82
CA LYS A 12 21.37 57.84 17.64
C LYS A 12 21.83 59.20 17.10
N ARG A 13 20.91 60.17 16.99
CA ARG A 13 21.24 61.51 16.48
C ARG A 13 22.11 62.29 17.46
N LYS A 14 21.79 62.25 18.77
CA LYS A 14 22.59 62.87 19.84
C LYS A 14 24.04 62.40 19.78
N PHE A 15 24.27 61.09 19.80
CA PHE A 15 25.63 60.53 19.81
C PHE A 15 26.33 60.65 18.44
N ALA A 16 25.59 60.74 17.33
CA ALA A 16 26.19 61.07 16.04
C ALA A 16 26.72 62.51 15.98
N VAL A 17 26.02 63.47 16.60
CA VAL A 17 26.47 64.86 16.73
C VAL A 17 27.64 64.96 17.72
N GLN A 18 27.59 64.23 18.83
CA GLN A 18 28.68 64.19 19.81
C GLN A 18 29.98 63.71 19.17
N PHE A 19 29.95 62.60 18.43
CA PHE A 19 31.12 62.12 17.66
C PHE A 19 31.59 63.09 16.56
N ALA A 20 30.68 63.87 15.98
CA ALA A 20 31.07 64.86 14.97
C ALA A 20 31.86 66.03 15.59
N LYS A 21 31.61 66.35 16.86
CA LYS A 21 32.33 67.38 17.63
C LYS A 21 33.66 66.89 18.20
N ASP A 22 33.70 65.65 18.67
CA ASP A 22 34.90 64.98 19.18
C ASP A 22 34.99 63.55 18.64
N ARG A 23 36.00 63.30 17.80
CA ARG A 23 36.20 62.04 17.08
C ARG A 23 37.00 60.99 17.88
N SER A 24 36.98 61.07 19.21
CA SER A 24 37.53 60.04 20.08
C SER A 24 36.90 58.66 19.84
N LEU A 25 37.67 57.60 20.12
CA LEU A 25 37.24 56.21 19.95
C LEU A 25 36.00 55.89 20.81
N GLU A 26 35.92 56.45 22.01
CA GLU A 26 34.79 56.28 22.92
C GLU A 26 33.49 56.85 22.32
N ASN A 27 33.54 58.05 21.75
CA ASN A 27 32.39 58.66 21.08
C ASN A 27 31.99 57.92 19.80
N PHE A 28 32.95 57.31 19.08
CA PHE A 28 32.66 56.46 17.94
C PHE A 28 31.87 55.21 18.36
N GLU A 29 32.30 54.56 19.44
CA GLU A 29 31.62 53.36 19.96
C GLU A 29 30.21 53.69 20.48
N LEU A 30 30.01 54.84 21.13
CA LEU A 30 28.66 55.31 21.49
C LEU A 30 27.79 55.56 20.25
N LYS A 31 28.30 56.25 19.23
CA LYS A 31 27.58 56.45 17.95
C LYS A 31 27.21 55.12 17.30
N ARG A 32 28.14 54.16 17.25
CA ARG A 32 27.92 52.82 16.69
C ARG A 32 26.88 52.05 17.49
N LYS A 33 26.99 52.03 18.81
CA LYS A 33 26.05 51.37 19.74
C LYS A 33 24.62 51.89 19.53
N TYR A 34 24.41 53.21 19.61
CA TYR A 34 23.07 53.77 19.50
C TYR A 34 22.52 53.76 18.05
N ARG A 35 23.38 53.76 17.02
CA ARG A 35 22.97 53.44 15.64
C ARG A 35 22.41 52.02 15.53
N ASN A 36 23.09 51.06 16.16
CA ASN A 36 22.68 49.66 16.13
C ASN A 36 21.39 49.46 16.95
N ILE A 37 21.24 50.10 18.10
CA ILE A 37 20.00 50.10 18.89
C ILE A 37 18.84 50.67 18.07
N ALA A 38 19.00 51.84 17.43
CA ALA A 38 17.96 52.42 16.57
C ALA A 38 17.57 51.51 15.41
N THR A 39 18.53 50.79 14.83
CA THR A 39 18.29 49.80 13.77
C THR A 39 17.53 48.58 14.33
N ARG A 40 17.87 48.11 15.52
CA ARG A 40 17.20 47.00 16.19
C ARG A 40 15.75 47.34 16.54
N GLU A 41 15.52 48.49 17.16
CA GLU A 41 14.16 48.92 17.53
C GLU A 41 13.29 49.21 16.30
N ARG A 42 13.88 49.71 15.19
CA ARG A 42 13.20 49.78 13.88
C ARG A 42 12.71 48.41 13.41
N ARG A 43 13.59 47.39 13.45
CA ARG A 43 13.26 46.04 13.00
C ARG A 43 12.16 45.42 13.86
N LYS A 44 12.24 45.58 15.19
CA LYS A 44 11.19 45.12 16.12
C LYS A 44 9.85 45.80 15.82
N ALA A 45 9.83 47.12 15.66
CA ALA A 45 8.62 47.87 15.36
C ALA A 45 7.97 47.46 14.03
N ILE A 46 8.77 47.25 12.97
CA ILE A 46 8.29 46.80 11.66
C ILE A 46 7.72 45.37 11.77
N LYS A 47 8.42 44.45 12.44
CA LYS A 47 7.95 43.07 12.62
C LYS A 47 6.62 43.02 13.37
N ALA A 48 6.50 43.75 14.48
CA ALA A 48 5.28 43.81 15.28
C ALA A 48 4.10 44.44 14.51
N TYR A 49 4.37 45.45 13.67
CA TYR A 49 3.35 46.06 12.81
C TYR A 49 2.79 45.05 11.80
N TRP A 50 3.66 44.35 11.07
CA TRP A 50 3.22 43.40 10.05
C TRP A 50 2.57 42.14 10.61
N TYR A 51 3.02 41.65 11.78
CA TYR A 51 2.35 40.54 12.46
C TYR A 51 0.92 40.90 12.85
N ARG A 52 0.71 42.10 13.42
CA ARG A 52 -0.62 42.59 13.76
C ARG A 52 -1.49 42.78 12.51
N LYS A 53 -0.91 43.30 11.43
CA LYS A 53 -1.63 43.49 10.16
C LYS A 53 -2.01 42.16 9.52
N SER A 54 -1.19 41.12 9.69
CA SER A 54 -1.50 39.75 9.27
C SER A 54 -2.70 39.18 10.02
N GLU A 55 -2.71 39.30 11.36
CA GLU A 55 -3.85 38.83 12.17
C GLU A 55 -5.13 39.63 11.89
N GLU A 56 -5.04 40.94 11.69
CA GLU A 56 -6.18 41.80 11.34
C GLU A 56 -6.84 41.38 10.01
N LEU A 57 -6.03 40.94 9.04
CA LEU A 57 -6.49 40.58 7.70
C LEU A 57 -6.77 39.08 7.53
N LYS A 58 -6.62 38.27 8.58
CA LYS A 58 -6.75 36.80 8.54
C LYS A 58 -8.11 36.31 8.04
N THR A 59 -9.17 37.08 8.29
CA THR A 59 -10.55 36.78 7.85
C THR A 59 -10.92 37.44 6.52
N LYS A 60 -9.99 38.17 5.88
CA LYS A 60 -10.21 38.89 4.62
C LYS A 60 -9.14 38.51 3.57
N PRO A 61 -9.26 37.32 2.94
CA PRO A 61 -8.20 36.74 2.11
C PRO A 61 -7.74 37.64 0.94
N SER A 62 -8.66 38.37 0.31
CA SER A 62 -8.34 39.28 -0.81
C SER A 62 -7.55 40.51 -0.36
N GLU A 63 -7.94 41.13 0.76
CA GLU A 63 -7.21 42.26 1.34
C GLU A 63 -5.86 41.82 1.91
N PHE A 64 -5.80 40.64 2.53
CA PHE A 64 -4.56 39.99 2.96
C PHE A 64 -3.62 39.84 1.76
N PHE A 65 -4.09 39.19 0.69
CA PHE A 65 -3.29 38.96 -0.49
C PHE A 65 -2.80 40.27 -1.11
N ASN A 66 -3.67 41.28 -1.30
CA ASN A 66 -3.26 42.56 -1.87
C ASN A 66 -2.27 43.34 -0.97
N THR A 67 -2.40 43.23 0.35
CA THR A 67 -1.50 43.88 1.32
C THR A 67 -0.11 43.25 1.33
N PHE A 68 -0.03 41.91 1.22
CA PHE A 68 1.24 41.18 1.28
C PHE A 68 1.84 40.87 -0.11
N ARG A 69 1.07 40.97 -1.19
CA ARG A 69 1.50 40.77 -2.58
C ARG A 69 2.78 41.53 -2.96
N PRO A 70 3.01 42.79 -2.54
CA PRO A 70 4.27 43.48 -2.83
C PRO A 70 5.51 42.83 -2.18
N PHE A 71 5.34 42.06 -1.11
CA PHE A 71 6.41 41.31 -0.42
C PHE A 71 6.52 39.86 -0.91
N ILE A 72 5.44 39.32 -1.46
CA ILE A 72 5.35 37.94 -2.00
C ILE A 72 5.74 37.92 -3.49
N SER A 73 5.52 39.00 -4.24
CA SER A 73 5.87 39.05 -5.65
C SER A 73 7.37 39.25 -5.82
N THR A 74 8.07 38.14 -6.02
CA THR A 74 9.42 38.05 -6.58
C THR A 74 9.43 38.46 -8.06
N LYS A 75 8.98 39.68 -8.36
CA LYS A 75 9.45 40.39 -9.56
C LYS A 75 10.75 41.11 -9.26
N THR A 76 11.68 40.44 -8.58
CA THR A 76 13.10 40.62 -8.89
C THR A 76 13.30 40.09 -10.31
N LYS A 77 13.94 40.89 -11.17
CA LYS A 77 14.51 40.39 -12.42
C LYS A 77 15.30 39.14 -12.07
N ASP A 78 14.83 37.96 -12.50
CA ASP A 78 15.52 36.70 -12.27
C ASP A 78 16.77 36.74 -13.17
N THR A 79 17.85 37.31 -12.65
CA THR A 79 19.21 37.26 -13.24
C THR A 79 19.89 35.93 -12.92
N ASN A 80 19.13 34.92 -12.52
CA ASN A 80 19.69 33.65 -12.10
C ASN A 80 20.17 32.87 -13.32
N ALA A 81 21.39 32.37 -13.21
CA ALA A 81 21.90 31.31 -14.05
C ALA A 81 20.87 30.16 -14.06
N ILE A 82 20.53 29.65 -15.24
CA ILE A 82 19.70 28.46 -15.38
C ILE A 82 20.63 27.26 -15.19
N CYS A 83 20.23 26.28 -14.39
CA CYS A 83 20.97 25.01 -14.23
C CYS A 83 20.03 23.88 -14.64
N LEU A 84 20.51 22.92 -15.43
CA LEU A 84 19.71 21.81 -15.94
C LEU A 84 20.33 20.46 -15.59
N LYS A 85 19.51 19.45 -15.33
CA LYS A 85 19.98 18.07 -15.26
C LYS A 85 20.27 17.55 -16.66
N THR A 86 21.45 16.96 -16.83
CA THR A 86 21.83 16.19 -18.03
C THR A 86 21.20 14.80 -17.97
N GLU A 87 21.30 14.05 -19.06
CA GLU A 87 20.72 12.69 -19.17
C GLU A 87 21.41 11.69 -18.22
N ASP A 88 22.66 11.96 -17.84
CA ASP A 88 23.42 11.18 -16.86
C ASP A 88 23.12 11.57 -15.39
N GLY A 89 22.20 12.52 -15.18
CA GLY A 89 21.78 12.98 -13.85
C GLY A 89 22.67 14.06 -13.21
N GLU A 90 23.72 14.52 -13.91
CA GLU A 90 24.56 15.63 -13.45
C GLU A 90 23.89 16.99 -13.69
N VAL A 91 24.23 18.00 -12.88
CA VAL A 91 23.64 19.35 -13.01
C VAL A 91 24.61 20.27 -13.76
N GLU A 92 24.26 20.62 -15.00
CA GLU A 92 24.96 21.58 -15.84
C GLU A 92 24.64 23.03 -15.40
N LYS A 93 25.68 23.86 -15.33
CA LYS A 93 25.62 25.25 -14.85
C LYS A 93 26.28 26.25 -15.80
N ASP A 94 27.07 25.81 -16.79
CA ASP A 94 27.61 26.67 -17.83
C ASP A 94 26.47 27.20 -18.70
N GLN A 95 26.33 28.53 -18.77
CA GLN A 95 25.19 29.15 -19.43
C GLN A 95 25.21 28.99 -20.96
N THR A 96 26.38 28.74 -21.55
CA THR A 96 26.52 28.43 -22.97
C THR A 96 26.03 27.01 -23.24
N VAL A 97 26.45 26.05 -22.41
CA VAL A 97 25.99 24.65 -22.53
C VAL A 97 24.50 24.52 -22.23
N VAL A 98 23.99 25.22 -21.20
CA VAL A 98 22.56 25.26 -20.88
C VAL A 98 21.74 25.89 -22.01
N ALA A 99 22.25 26.94 -22.65
CA ALA A 99 21.61 27.52 -23.83
C ALA A 99 21.51 26.48 -24.97
N GLU A 100 22.57 25.69 -25.19
CA GLU A 100 22.60 24.65 -26.22
C GLU A 100 21.63 23.50 -25.92
N LEU A 101 21.57 23.04 -24.66
CA LEU A 101 20.62 22.02 -24.22
C LEU A 101 19.16 22.46 -24.40
N LEU A 102 18.85 23.71 -24.06
CA LEU A 102 17.51 24.29 -24.27
C LEU A 102 17.21 24.49 -25.75
N ALA A 103 18.19 24.89 -26.56
CA ALA A 103 18.02 25.02 -28.00
C ALA A 103 17.69 23.66 -28.64
N GLY A 104 18.40 22.60 -28.23
CA GLY A 104 18.11 21.22 -28.64
C GLY A 104 16.72 20.76 -28.22
N HIS A 105 16.31 21.05 -26.98
CA HIS A 105 14.98 20.71 -26.48
C HIS A 105 13.87 21.46 -27.23
N PHE A 106 13.97 22.79 -27.37
CA PHE A 106 12.96 23.59 -28.06
C PHE A 106 12.86 23.24 -29.54
N ASN A 107 13.95 22.81 -30.17
CA ASN A 107 13.91 22.35 -31.56
C ASN A 107 13.19 21.01 -31.74
N THR A 108 13.26 20.12 -30.74
CA THR A 108 12.69 18.75 -30.82
C THR A 108 11.39 18.56 -30.04
N VAL A 109 10.91 19.58 -29.33
CA VAL A 109 9.76 19.48 -28.40
C VAL A 109 8.47 18.96 -29.06
N ALA A 110 8.31 19.18 -30.36
CA ALA A 110 7.16 18.72 -31.15
C ALA A 110 7.47 17.49 -32.03
N ALA A 111 8.66 16.90 -31.97
CA ALA A 111 9.06 15.78 -32.81
C ALA A 111 8.23 14.50 -32.54
N ASN A 112 7.81 14.29 -31.30
CA ASN A 112 6.97 13.15 -30.90
C ASN A 112 5.48 13.33 -31.24
N ILE A 113 5.09 14.49 -31.78
CA ILE A 113 3.73 14.77 -32.24
C ILE A 113 3.72 14.52 -33.75
N GLY A 114 3.17 13.37 -34.14
CA GLY A 114 3.08 12.92 -35.53
C GLY A 114 4.39 12.38 -36.14
N GLY A 115 5.50 12.40 -35.41
CA GLY A 115 6.76 11.80 -35.84
C GLY A 115 7.55 12.64 -36.85
N ASN A 116 8.66 12.08 -37.33
CA ASN A 116 9.59 12.77 -38.24
C ASN A 116 9.10 12.80 -39.70
N HIS A 117 8.09 12.01 -40.07
CA HIS A 117 7.60 11.98 -41.45
C HIS A 117 6.85 13.27 -41.83
N ILE A 118 6.27 13.99 -40.87
CA ILE A 118 5.58 15.28 -41.11
C ILE A 118 6.46 16.28 -41.87
N THR A 119 7.76 16.37 -41.53
CA THR A 119 8.68 17.32 -42.16
C THR A 119 9.07 16.93 -43.58
N SER A 120 8.71 15.72 -44.02
CA SER A 120 8.87 15.26 -45.40
C SER A 120 7.63 15.48 -46.27
N LEU A 121 6.47 15.82 -45.67
CA LEU A 121 5.22 16.00 -46.40
C LEU A 121 5.16 17.35 -47.12
N THR A 122 4.68 17.31 -48.34
CA THR A 122 4.47 18.47 -49.22
C THR A 122 3.01 18.91 -49.25
N GLU A 123 2.74 20.10 -49.77
CA GLU A 123 1.36 20.60 -49.95
C GLU A 123 0.50 19.67 -50.85
N ASN A 124 1.13 18.93 -51.76
CA ASN A 124 0.45 17.99 -52.64
C ASN A 124 -0.06 16.74 -51.91
N ASP A 125 0.65 16.30 -50.87
CA ASP A 125 0.24 15.17 -50.04
C ASP A 125 -1.06 15.50 -49.27
N HIS A 126 -1.29 16.78 -49.00
CA HIS A 126 -2.47 17.29 -48.30
C HIS A 126 -3.66 17.62 -49.19
N ARG A 127 -3.60 17.36 -50.51
CA ARG A 127 -4.69 17.72 -51.46
C ARG A 127 -6.05 17.12 -51.11
N ASN A 128 -6.05 15.95 -50.48
CA ASN A 128 -7.23 15.20 -50.07
C ASN A 128 -7.39 15.12 -48.55
N HIS A 129 -6.60 15.88 -47.80
CA HIS A 129 -6.65 15.87 -46.35
C HIS A 129 -8.03 16.36 -45.86
N SER A 130 -8.66 15.64 -44.93
CA SER A 130 -10.07 15.89 -44.57
C SER A 130 -10.30 17.30 -43.99
N SER A 131 -9.33 17.84 -43.25
CA SER A 131 -9.35 19.25 -42.80
C SER A 131 -9.38 20.26 -43.96
N VAL A 132 -8.63 20.01 -45.03
CA VAL A 132 -8.60 20.87 -46.22
C VAL A 132 -9.95 20.80 -46.93
N LYS A 133 -10.51 19.59 -47.08
CA LYS A 133 -11.83 19.37 -47.69
C LYS A 133 -12.97 20.01 -46.89
N ALA A 134 -12.87 20.01 -45.55
CA ALA A 134 -13.82 20.69 -44.69
C ALA A 134 -13.81 22.20 -44.92
N ILE A 135 -12.63 22.82 -45.07
CA ILE A 135 -12.50 24.25 -45.38
C ILE A 135 -13.06 24.55 -46.78
N GLU A 136 -12.69 23.80 -47.82
CA GLU A 136 -13.20 23.99 -49.19
C GLU A 136 -14.74 23.92 -49.24
N SER A 137 -15.33 23.06 -48.41
CA SER A 137 -16.78 22.89 -48.32
C SER A 137 -17.44 23.99 -47.48
N GLY A 138 -16.86 24.34 -46.33
CA GLY A 138 -17.44 25.21 -45.31
C GLY A 138 -17.17 26.71 -45.49
N TYR A 139 -16.01 27.08 -46.04
CA TYR A 139 -15.65 28.48 -46.25
C TYR A 139 -16.25 29.02 -47.55
N LYS A 140 -16.99 30.14 -47.46
CA LYS A 140 -17.64 30.82 -48.60
C LYS A 140 -17.15 32.25 -48.82
N GLY A 141 -16.02 32.62 -48.23
CA GLY A 141 -15.47 33.97 -48.36
C GLY A 141 -14.75 34.21 -49.69
N ASN A 142 -14.39 35.47 -49.94
CA ASN A 142 -13.71 35.89 -51.17
C ASN A 142 -12.23 35.47 -51.18
N LYS A 143 -11.65 35.39 -52.38
CA LYS A 143 -10.20 35.23 -52.58
C LYS A 143 -9.42 36.36 -51.92
N PHE A 144 -8.24 36.03 -51.40
CA PHE A 144 -7.34 36.97 -50.72
C PHE A 144 -6.01 37.10 -51.48
N HIS A 145 -5.49 38.33 -51.54
CA HIS A 145 -4.11 38.60 -51.92
C HIS A 145 -3.56 39.75 -51.07
N PHE A 146 -2.27 39.70 -50.74
CA PHE A 146 -1.59 40.83 -50.10
C PHE A 146 -1.51 42.02 -51.07
N LYS A 147 -1.80 43.21 -50.53
CA LYS A 147 -1.69 44.48 -51.26
C LYS A 147 -0.43 45.22 -50.83
N GLU A 148 0.15 45.95 -51.76
CA GLU A 148 1.22 46.90 -51.47
C GLU A 148 0.81 47.91 -50.38
N PHE A 149 1.78 48.31 -49.56
CA PHE A 149 1.63 49.35 -48.55
C PHE A 149 1.94 50.73 -49.15
N ASN A 150 1.30 51.76 -48.62
CA ASN A 150 1.74 53.13 -48.83
C ASN A 150 2.67 53.63 -47.72
N LYS A 151 3.33 54.77 -47.98
CA LYS A 151 4.27 55.40 -47.05
C LYS A 151 3.61 55.74 -45.72
N GLU A 152 2.39 56.26 -45.75
CA GLU A 152 1.66 56.74 -44.58
C GLU A 152 1.33 55.57 -43.63
N GLU A 153 1.00 54.40 -44.16
CA GLU A 153 0.76 53.17 -43.38
C GLU A 153 2.02 52.72 -42.64
N VAL A 154 3.16 52.66 -43.35
CA VAL A 154 4.46 52.27 -42.77
C VAL A 154 4.91 53.31 -41.73
N GLN A 155 4.81 54.59 -42.04
CA GLN A 155 5.15 55.68 -41.12
C GLN A 155 4.28 55.66 -39.86
N CYS A 156 2.98 55.38 -40.00
CA CYS A 156 2.06 55.24 -38.88
C CYS A 156 2.44 54.05 -37.98
N ALA A 157 2.77 52.90 -38.57
CA ALA A 157 3.23 51.73 -37.83
C ALA A 157 4.52 52.04 -37.03
N LEU A 158 5.48 52.74 -37.64
CA LEU A 158 6.72 53.19 -37.00
C LEU A 158 6.46 54.16 -35.84
N LYS A 159 5.59 55.17 -36.03
CA LYS A 159 5.24 56.14 -34.97
C LYS A 159 4.53 55.48 -33.78
N ASN A 160 3.78 54.40 -34.03
CA ASN A 160 3.04 53.67 -33.00
C ASN A 160 3.84 52.56 -32.30
N LEU A 161 5.13 52.39 -32.65
CA LEU A 161 5.99 51.43 -31.95
C LEU A 161 6.02 51.70 -30.43
N ASN A 162 5.89 50.62 -29.67
CA ASN A 162 6.11 50.65 -28.23
C ASN A 162 7.60 50.54 -27.94
N VAL A 163 8.21 51.66 -27.54
CA VAL A 163 9.66 51.78 -27.27
C VAL A 163 10.17 50.90 -26.14
N ARG A 164 9.28 50.31 -25.33
CA ARG A 164 9.61 49.43 -24.21
C ARG A 164 9.58 47.93 -24.59
N LYS A 165 9.12 47.56 -25.78
CA LYS A 165 9.08 46.16 -26.22
C LYS A 165 10.50 45.63 -26.54
N SER A 166 10.69 44.33 -26.33
CA SER A 166 11.93 43.62 -26.70
C SER A 166 12.13 43.58 -28.22
N TYR A 167 13.39 43.47 -28.62
CA TYR A 167 13.85 43.32 -30.00
C TYR A 167 14.79 42.12 -30.09
N GLY A 168 14.96 41.59 -31.31
CA GLY A 168 15.75 40.39 -31.58
C GLY A 168 17.26 40.63 -31.54
N TRP A 169 17.97 39.83 -32.34
CA TRP A 169 19.44 39.76 -32.35
C TRP A 169 20.14 41.06 -32.79
N ASP A 170 19.48 41.92 -33.57
CA ASP A 170 20.01 43.22 -33.96
C ASP A 170 19.91 44.22 -32.79
N VAL A 171 20.98 44.24 -31.99
CA VAL A 171 21.07 45.10 -30.80
C VAL A 171 21.24 46.58 -31.11
N THR A 172 21.56 46.92 -32.36
CA THR A 172 21.86 48.30 -32.78
C THR A 172 20.62 49.05 -33.24
N ALA A 173 19.52 48.34 -33.53
CA ALA A 173 18.28 48.93 -34.04
C ALA A 173 17.06 48.70 -33.10
N PRO A 174 17.04 49.31 -31.90
CA PRO A 174 15.92 49.17 -30.97
C PRO A 174 14.67 49.92 -31.46
N PRO A 175 13.45 49.58 -30.96
CA PRO A 175 12.21 50.24 -31.37
C PRO A 175 12.19 51.77 -31.16
N LYS A 176 12.93 52.26 -30.16
CA LYS A 176 13.11 53.70 -29.89
C LYS A 176 13.77 54.42 -31.07
N LEU A 177 14.74 53.78 -31.74
CA LEU A 177 15.42 54.34 -32.90
C LEU A 177 14.42 54.50 -34.05
N PHE A 178 13.76 53.42 -34.45
CA PHE A 178 12.78 53.42 -35.55
C PHE A 178 11.64 54.40 -35.34
N LYS A 179 11.14 54.55 -34.11
CA LYS A 179 10.13 55.57 -33.78
C LYS A 179 10.67 56.99 -33.95
N GLY A 180 11.92 57.24 -33.57
CA GLY A 180 12.57 58.55 -33.68
C GLY A 180 12.86 58.97 -35.11
N VAL A 181 13.14 58.01 -36.01
CA VAL A 181 13.47 58.26 -37.42
C VAL A 181 12.32 57.91 -38.39
N ALA A 182 11.10 57.73 -37.87
CA ALA A 182 9.97 57.18 -38.61
C ALA A 182 9.70 57.90 -39.94
N GLU A 183 9.82 59.23 -39.98
CA GLU A 183 9.58 60.04 -41.18
C GLU A 183 10.62 59.83 -42.27
N GLY A 184 11.90 59.74 -41.90
CA GLY A 184 13.00 59.58 -42.84
C GLY A 184 13.10 58.17 -43.42
N ILE A 185 12.81 57.14 -42.61
CA ILE A 185 13.00 55.74 -43.01
C ILE A 185 11.77 55.11 -43.69
N ALA A 186 10.57 55.67 -43.49
CA ALA A 186 9.33 55.11 -44.03
C ALA A 186 9.35 54.88 -45.55
N PRO A 187 9.85 55.80 -46.41
CA PRO A 187 9.88 55.57 -47.86
C PRO A 187 10.72 54.35 -48.26
N SER A 188 11.88 54.17 -47.64
CA SER A 188 12.78 53.04 -47.92
C SER A 188 12.19 51.72 -47.46
N LEU A 189 11.59 51.68 -46.26
CA LEU A 189 10.91 50.49 -45.76
C LEU A 189 9.67 50.16 -46.57
N THR A 190 8.92 51.16 -47.04
CA THR A 190 7.76 50.93 -47.92
C THR A 190 8.18 50.21 -49.21
N ARG A 191 9.24 50.70 -49.87
CA ARG A 191 9.77 50.04 -51.07
C ARG A 191 10.25 48.62 -50.77
N LEU A 192 10.94 48.42 -49.66
CA LEU A 192 11.42 47.10 -49.25
C LEU A 192 10.27 46.13 -48.97
N TYR A 193 9.25 46.56 -48.24
CA TYR A 193 8.08 45.73 -47.93
C TYR A 193 7.26 45.38 -49.17
N ASN A 194 7.09 46.33 -50.11
CA ASN A 194 6.38 46.05 -51.35
C ASN A 194 7.18 45.10 -52.24
N ASN A 195 8.51 45.26 -52.33
CA ASN A 195 9.36 44.29 -53.02
C ASN A 195 9.23 42.87 -52.44
N CYS A 196 9.12 42.72 -51.11
CA CYS A 196 8.87 41.42 -50.49
C CYS A 196 7.52 40.83 -50.94
N ILE A 197 6.47 41.65 -51.03
CA ILE A 197 5.14 41.23 -51.50
C ILE A 197 5.18 40.82 -52.98
N ASP A 198 5.81 41.62 -53.83
CA ASP A 198 5.86 41.40 -55.27
C ASP A 198 6.70 40.18 -55.65
N LEU A 199 7.81 39.96 -54.94
CA LEU A 199 8.70 38.82 -55.17
C LEU A 199 8.24 37.54 -54.45
N GLY A 200 7.32 37.65 -53.50
CA GLY A 200 6.93 36.50 -52.65
C GLY A 200 8.05 36.04 -51.71
N GLU A 201 9.00 36.92 -51.36
CA GLU A 201 10.21 36.56 -50.63
C GLU A 201 10.35 37.31 -49.30
N TRP A 202 10.59 36.55 -48.23
CA TRP A 202 10.94 37.07 -46.91
C TRP A 202 12.46 37.17 -46.77
N PRO A 203 13.04 38.32 -46.35
CA PRO A 203 14.49 38.46 -46.24
C PRO A 203 15.10 37.50 -45.20
N SER A 204 16.19 36.82 -45.55
CA SER A 204 16.82 35.79 -44.69
C SER A 204 17.24 36.31 -43.30
N GLU A 205 17.68 37.56 -43.20
CA GLU A 205 18.04 38.18 -41.92
C GLU A 205 16.83 38.41 -40.99
N TRP A 206 15.62 38.52 -41.56
CA TRP A 206 14.38 38.69 -40.81
C TRP A 206 13.86 37.34 -40.29
N LYS A 207 14.33 36.23 -40.86
CA LYS A 207 13.98 34.86 -40.46
C LYS A 207 14.71 34.35 -39.21
N LYS A 208 15.55 35.19 -38.59
CA LYS A 208 16.35 34.87 -37.39
C LYS A 208 15.69 35.36 -36.09
N GLY A 209 15.42 34.46 -35.15
CA GLY A 209 14.82 34.76 -33.85
C GLY A 209 15.71 34.38 -32.65
N GLU A 210 15.59 35.13 -31.54
CA GLU A 210 16.24 34.77 -30.27
C GLU A 210 15.21 34.26 -29.26
N TRP A 211 15.36 33.02 -28.78
CA TRP A 211 14.55 32.44 -27.73
C TRP A 211 15.04 32.87 -26.36
N THR A 212 14.14 33.48 -25.59
CA THR A 212 14.30 33.68 -24.15
C THR A 212 13.57 32.55 -23.43
N PRO A 213 14.27 31.66 -22.70
CA PRO A 213 13.63 30.61 -21.91
C PRO A 213 12.82 31.21 -20.76
N VAL A 214 11.56 30.82 -20.64
CA VAL A 214 10.68 31.23 -19.54
C VAL A 214 10.22 30.00 -18.77
N PHE A 215 10.51 29.96 -17.47
CA PHE A 215 10.06 28.90 -16.58
C PHE A 215 8.54 28.93 -16.38
N LYS A 216 7.86 27.78 -16.52
CA LYS A 216 6.39 27.65 -16.38
C LYS A 216 6.00 27.22 -14.95
N LYS A 217 6.38 26.01 -14.53
CA LYS A 217 6.07 25.38 -13.22
C LYS A 217 6.94 24.13 -13.04
N GLY A 218 6.97 23.50 -11.84
CA GLY A 218 7.67 22.22 -11.62
C GLY A 218 9.15 22.37 -11.21
N ASP A 219 9.99 21.38 -11.58
CA ASP A 219 11.42 21.42 -11.31
C ASP A 219 12.13 22.39 -12.27
N ARG A 220 12.87 23.36 -11.72
CA ARG A 220 13.68 24.32 -12.49
C ARG A 220 14.88 23.68 -13.18
N GLN A 221 15.26 22.46 -12.80
CA GLN A 221 16.37 21.74 -13.42
C GLN A 221 15.92 20.85 -14.59
N ASP A 222 14.61 20.67 -14.77
CA ASP A 222 14.06 19.95 -15.91
C ASP A 222 13.81 20.91 -17.09
N LYS A 223 14.45 20.61 -18.22
CA LYS A 223 14.32 21.38 -19.47
C LYS A 223 12.87 21.43 -19.99
N SER A 224 12.04 20.42 -19.69
CA SER A 224 10.63 20.33 -20.10
C SER A 224 9.73 21.42 -19.51
N ASN A 225 10.16 22.01 -18.38
CA ASN A 225 9.43 23.05 -17.64
C ASN A 225 9.70 24.48 -18.13
N TYR A 226 10.47 24.64 -19.21
CA TYR A 226 10.73 25.92 -19.86
C TYR A 226 10.00 26.03 -21.20
N ARG A 227 9.63 27.26 -21.59
CA ARG A 227 9.09 27.57 -22.91
C ARG A 227 9.95 28.61 -23.65
N PRO A 228 10.07 28.52 -24.98
CA PRO A 228 10.74 29.53 -25.78
C PRO A 228 9.83 30.74 -26.01
N ILE A 229 10.32 31.96 -25.77
CA ILE A 229 9.69 33.20 -26.27
C ILE A 229 10.59 33.81 -27.34
N THR A 230 10.11 33.90 -28.58
CA THR A 230 10.91 34.38 -29.71
C THR A 230 10.91 35.90 -29.78
N SER A 231 12.11 36.50 -29.75
CA SER A 231 12.32 37.92 -30.04
C SER A 231 12.79 38.12 -31.48
N LEU A 232 11.92 38.71 -32.30
CA LEU A 232 12.21 39.11 -33.69
C LEU A 232 12.74 40.55 -33.77
N ILE A 233 13.45 40.88 -34.86
CA ILE A 233 13.94 42.23 -35.13
C ILE A 233 12.79 43.21 -35.43
N CYS A 234 13.02 44.51 -35.25
CA CYS A 234 11.95 45.50 -35.32
C CYS A 234 11.34 45.65 -36.72
N VAL A 235 12.17 45.59 -37.78
CA VAL A 235 11.72 45.75 -39.17
C VAL A 235 10.78 44.63 -39.59
N ASP A 236 11.10 43.40 -39.21
CA ASP A 236 10.27 42.20 -39.43
C ASP A 236 8.92 42.31 -38.70
N LYS A 237 8.95 42.68 -37.40
CA LYS A 237 7.73 42.90 -36.60
C LYS A 237 6.77 43.92 -37.20
N ILE A 238 7.28 44.97 -37.86
CA ILE A 238 6.44 45.98 -38.52
C ILE A 238 5.81 45.38 -39.78
N PHE A 239 6.59 44.66 -40.58
CA PHE A 239 6.10 43.99 -41.79
C PHE A 239 5.01 42.98 -41.46
N GLU A 240 5.28 42.08 -40.50
CA GLU A 240 4.29 41.12 -40.02
C GLU A 240 3.02 41.82 -39.50
N HIS A 241 3.16 42.92 -38.74
CA HIS A 241 2.01 43.65 -38.20
C HIS A 241 1.13 44.22 -39.30
N LEU A 242 1.73 44.78 -40.36
CA LEU A 242 1.03 45.34 -41.50
C LEU A 242 0.33 44.24 -42.33
N LEU A 243 0.99 43.13 -42.59
CA LEU A 243 0.40 41.96 -43.26
C LEU A 243 -0.74 41.36 -42.43
N SER A 244 -0.54 41.19 -41.12
CA SER A 244 -1.55 40.68 -40.18
C SER A 244 -2.81 41.54 -40.20
N LYS A 245 -2.66 42.87 -40.34
CA LYS A 245 -3.80 43.79 -40.44
C LYS A 245 -4.63 43.55 -41.70
N GLN A 246 -4.00 43.23 -42.84
CA GLN A 246 -4.71 42.90 -44.08
C GLN A 246 -5.48 41.58 -43.94
N VAL A 247 -4.83 40.53 -43.45
CA VAL A 247 -5.45 39.21 -43.24
C VAL A 247 -6.59 39.31 -42.22
N THR A 248 -6.36 39.93 -41.06
CA THR A 248 -7.39 40.11 -40.03
C THR A 248 -8.61 40.85 -40.58
N ARG A 249 -8.40 41.93 -41.36
CA ARG A 249 -9.50 42.68 -41.96
C ARG A 249 -10.35 41.83 -42.92
N HIS A 250 -9.73 40.89 -43.62
CA HIS A 250 -10.42 40.02 -44.58
C HIS A 250 -11.11 38.83 -43.91
N TYR A 251 -10.44 38.18 -42.95
CA TYR A 251 -10.86 36.89 -42.40
C TYR A 251 -11.57 36.95 -41.05
N ASP A 252 -11.43 38.02 -40.25
CA ASP A 252 -12.09 38.10 -38.95
C ASP A 252 -13.62 37.87 -39.01
N PRO A 253 -14.35 38.35 -40.03
CA PRO A 253 -15.78 38.03 -40.19
C PRO A 253 -16.07 36.56 -40.52
N ALA A 254 -15.10 35.82 -41.05
CA ALA A 254 -15.24 34.42 -41.47
C ALA A 254 -14.68 33.41 -40.44
N LEU A 255 -13.98 33.88 -39.41
CA LEU A 255 -13.57 33.05 -38.29
C LEU A 255 -14.78 32.63 -37.45
N TYR A 256 -14.71 31.43 -36.89
CA TYR A 256 -15.74 30.89 -36.01
C TYR A 256 -16.06 31.88 -34.89
N HIS A 257 -17.34 32.21 -34.73
CA HIS A 257 -17.79 33.33 -33.89
C HIS A 257 -17.41 33.18 -32.40
N ARG A 258 -17.22 31.94 -31.90
CA ARG A 258 -16.77 31.65 -30.52
C ARG A 258 -15.24 31.46 -30.41
N MET A 259 -14.49 31.74 -31.47
CA MET A 259 -13.03 31.90 -31.40
C MET A 259 -12.72 33.32 -30.95
N THR A 260 -12.06 33.47 -29.80
CA THR A 260 -11.91 34.78 -29.13
C THR A 260 -10.45 35.18 -28.86
N ALA A 261 -9.51 34.23 -28.78
CA ALA A 261 -8.11 34.57 -28.61
C ALA A 261 -7.53 35.31 -29.84
N TYR A 262 -6.59 36.22 -29.57
CA TYR A 262 -5.85 37.00 -30.58
C TYR A 262 -6.71 37.86 -31.52
N ARG A 263 -7.99 38.09 -31.17
CA ARG A 263 -8.90 38.95 -31.92
C ARG A 263 -9.06 40.30 -31.26
N LYS A 264 -9.29 41.33 -32.08
CA LYS A 264 -9.51 42.69 -31.58
C LYS A 264 -10.81 42.71 -30.76
N GLN A 265 -10.82 43.44 -29.65
CA GLN A 265 -11.98 43.56 -28.73
C GLN A 265 -12.36 42.27 -27.97
N HIS A 266 -11.60 41.19 -28.12
CA HIS A 266 -11.76 39.98 -27.33
C HIS A 266 -10.60 39.82 -26.34
N SER A 267 -10.89 39.18 -25.21
CA SER A 267 -9.96 38.81 -24.15
C SER A 267 -10.45 37.53 -23.46
N CYS A 268 -9.62 36.95 -22.59
CA CYS A 268 -10.03 35.85 -21.71
C CYS A 268 -11.31 36.20 -20.91
N GLU A 269 -11.47 37.47 -20.51
CA GLU A 269 -12.67 37.94 -19.81
C GLU A 269 -13.91 37.87 -20.70
N THR A 270 -13.80 38.23 -21.99
CA THR A 270 -14.93 38.12 -22.92
C THR A 270 -15.34 36.67 -23.18
N THR A 271 -14.37 35.75 -23.24
CA THR A 271 -14.61 34.30 -23.39
C THR A 271 -15.34 33.75 -22.17
N LEU A 272 -14.85 34.10 -20.97
CA LEU A 272 -15.45 33.68 -19.71
C LEU A 272 -16.86 34.23 -19.55
N LEU A 273 -17.09 35.51 -19.91
CA LEU A 273 -18.40 36.13 -19.84
C LEU A 273 -19.40 35.44 -20.76
N MET A 274 -19.01 35.12 -22.00
CA MET A 274 -19.83 34.36 -22.95
C MET A 274 -20.23 32.98 -22.38
N LEU A 275 -19.25 32.21 -21.89
CA LEU A 275 -19.49 30.89 -21.29
C LEU A 275 -20.42 30.97 -20.07
N ILE A 276 -20.16 31.89 -19.15
CA ILE A 276 -20.94 32.07 -17.92
C ILE A 276 -22.39 32.44 -18.25
N GLU A 277 -22.63 33.36 -19.19
CA GLU A 277 -23.99 33.77 -19.55
C GLU A 277 -24.75 32.65 -20.27
N ASP A 278 -24.08 31.86 -21.12
CA ASP A 278 -24.69 30.68 -21.74
C ASP A 278 -25.07 29.62 -20.68
N TRP A 279 -24.19 29.35 -19.73
CA TRP A 279 -24.42 28.38 -18.66
C TRP A 279 -25.51 28.84 -17.70
N ARG A 280 -25.50 30.13 -17.30
CA ARG A 280 -26.58 30.72 -16.49
C ARG A 280 -27.92 30.62 -17.19
N SER A 281 -27.97 30.95 -18.48
CA SER A 281 -29.20 30.87 -19.27
C SER A 281 -29.75 29.44 -19.33
N ALA A 282 -28.88 28.43 -19.42
CA ALA A 282 -29.29 27.02 -19.37
C ALA A 282 -29.81 26.61 -17.99
N VAL A 283 -29.14 27.03 -16.92
CA VAL A 283 -29.61 26.82 -15.54
C VAL A 283 -30.97 27.48 -15.30
N ASP A 284 -31.20 28.69 -15.82
CA ASP A 284 -32.50 29.39 -15.75
C ASP A 284 -33.60 28.62 -16.49
N ARG A 285 -33.26 27.90 -17.58
CA ARG A 285 -34.17 26.97 -18.28
C ARG A 285 -34.35 25.63 -17.58
N LYS A 286 -33.71 25.42 -16.41
CA LYS A 286 -33.66 24.16 -15.67
C LYS A 286 -33.02 23.02 -16.47
N GLU A 287 -32.07 23.35 -17.33
CA GLU A 287 -31.23 22.40 -18.05
C GLU A 287 -29.94 22.12 -17.26
N LEU A 288 -29.40 20.92 -17.44
CA LEU A 288 -28.05 20.57 -17.02
C LEU A 288 -27.04 21.19 -17.99
N VAL A 289 -25.85 21.53 -17.49
CA VAL A 289 -24.72 22.00 -18.29
C VAL A 289 -23.53 21.10 -18.02
N THR A 290 -23.04 20.39 -19.04
CA THR A 290 -21.85 19.54 -18.93
C THR A 290 -20.75 20.11 -19.82
N ILE A 291 -19.54 20.24 -19.27
CA ILE A 291 -18.41 20.91 -19.93
C ILE A 291 -17.26 19.92 -20.10
N LEU A 292 -16.70 19.86 -21.29
CA LEU A 292 -15.44 19.21 -21.63
C LEU A 292 -14.38 20.29 -21.89
N SER A 293 -13.41 20.38 -20.99
CA SER A 293 -12.27 21.30 -21.10
C SER A 293 -11.05 20.55 -21.64
N ALA A 294 -10.41 21.08 -22.67
CA ALA A 294 -9.20 20.51 -23.26
C ALA A 294 -8.08 21.55 -23.39
N ASP A 295 -6.84 21.12 -23.17
CA ASP A 295 -5.61 21.91 -23.35
C ASP A 295 -4.73 21.23 -24.42
N MET A 296 -4.54 21.89 -25.57
CA MET A 296 -3.71 21.38 -26.66
C MET A 296 -2.22 21.53 -26.34
N SER A 297 -1.61 20.44 -25.88
CA SER A 297 -0.18 20.37 -25.61
C SER A 297 0.68 20.78 -26.82
N LYS A 298 1.51 21.82 -26.64
CA LYS A 298 2.50 22.30 -27.62
C LYS A 298 1.90 22.75 -28.96
N ALA A 299 0.64 23.21 -28.96
CA ALA A 299 -0.13 23.65 -30.13
C ALA A 299 0.67 24.48 -31.17
N PHE A 300 1.29 25.59 -30.73
CA PHE A 300 2.04 26.48 -31.64
C PHE A 300 3.31 25.83 -32.19
N ASP A 301 3.93 24.92 -31.45
CA ASP A 301 5.18 24.25 -31.82
C ASP A 301 4.92 23.07 -32.77
N SER A 302 3.70 22.52 -32.79
CA SER A 302 3.31 21.35 -33.60
C SER A 302 2.75 21.68 -34.99
N LEU A 303 2.63 22.96 -35.35
CA LEU A 303 2.01 23.38 -36.61
C LEU A 303 2.82 22.91 -37.84
N SER A 304 2.20 22.10 -38.71
CA SER A 304 2.78 21.61 -39.97
C SER A 304 2.75 22.70 -41.05
N TYR A 305 3.89 23.01 -41.66
CA TYR A 305 4.00 24.06 -42.69
C TYR A 305 3.19 23.73 -43.94
N SER A 306 3.35 22.51 -44.46
CA SER A 306 2.70 22.05 -45.69
C SER A 306 1.18 21.97 -45.53
N LEU A 307 0.70 21.45 -44.39
CA LEU A 307 -0.74 21.44 -44.10
C LEU A 307 -1.28 22.87 -43.92
N THR A 308 -0.54 23.76 -43.24
CA THR A 308 -0.97 25.15 -43.04
C THR A 308 -1.10 25.89 -44.37
N LEU A 309 -0.10 25.80 -45.25
CA LEU A 309 -0.17 26.40 -46.59
C LEU A 309 -1.36 25.86 -47.39
N LYS A 310 -1.61 24.55 -47.31
CA LYS A 310 -2.74 23.95 -48.01
C LYS A 310 -4.11 24.36 -47.45
N LYS A 311 -4.22 24.56 -46.13
CA LYS A 311 -5.41 25.16 -45.51
C LYS A 311 -5.61 26.61 -45.95
N LEU A 312 -4.55 27.41 -46.05
CA LEU A 312 -4.64 28.80 -46.52
C LEU A 312 -5.08 28.88 -48.00
N ASP A 313 -4.61 27.96 -48.84
CA ASP A 313 -5.09 27.80 -50.22
C ASP A 313 -6.60 27.52 -50.23
N ALA A 314 -7.09 26.62 -49.38
CA ALA A 314 -8.52 26.35 -49.21
C ALA A 314 -9.32 27.56 -48.69
N TYR A 315 -8.70 28.44 -47.89
CA TYR A 315 -9.26 29.74 -47.49
C TYR A 315 -9.18 30.81 -48.59
N GLY A 316 -8.66 30.48 -49.78
CA GLY A 316 -8.69 31.34 -50.97
C GLY A 316 -7.50 32.30 -51.11
N PHE A 317 -6.37 32.04 -50.45
CA PHE A 317 -5.13 32.79 -50.70
C PHE A 317 -4.63 32.50 -52.11
N ASN A 318 -4.27 33.55 -52.87
CA ASN A 318 -3.68 33.36 -54.20
C ASN A 318 -2.22 32.86 -54.13
N SER A 319 -1.70 32.38 -55.26
CA SER A 319 -0.36 31.79 -55.36
C SER A 319 0.75 32.73 -54.86
N SER A 320 0.72 34.03 -55.21
CA SER A 320 1.77 34.97 -54.77
C SER A 320 1.75 35.21 -53.25
N SER A 321 0.57 35.22 -52.63
CA SER A 321 0.46 35.34 -51.17
C SER A 321 0.90 34.07 -50.46
N LEU A 322 0.60 32.90 -51.04
CA LEU A 322 1.08 31.61 -50.53
C LEU A 322 2.60 31.50 -50.65
N GLU A 323 3.22 32.00 -51.73
CA GLU A 323 4.68 32.06 -51.89
C GLU A 323 5.34 32.91 -50.80
N LEU A 324 4.80 34.09 -50.50
CA LEU A 324 5.29 34.93 -49.40
C LEU A 324 5.20 34.22 -48.05
N ILE A 325 4.10 33.53 -47.77
CA ILE A 325 3.91 32.78 -46.51
C ILE A 325 4.77 31.52 -46.49
N ARG A 326 5.02 30.87 -47.63
CA ARG A 326 5.97 29.76 -47.74
C ARG A 326 7.38 30.25 -47.42
N SER A 327 7.78 31.40 -47.96
CA SER A 327 9.05 32.04 -47.63
C SER A 327 9.13 32.45 -46.16
N PHE A 328 8.00 32.83 -45.53
CA PHE A 328 7.96 33.07 -44.08
C PHE A 328 8.35 31.81 -43.28
N PHE A 329 7.89 30.62 -43.63
CA PHE A 329 8.23 29.40 -42.90
C PHE A 329 9.61 28.83 -43.25
N ASP A 330 10.00 28.93 -44.51
CA ASP A 330 11.22 28.31 -45.01
C ASP A 330 12.50 28.88 -44.36
N SER A 331 13.40 27.96 -43.98
CA SER A 331 14.77 28.27 -43.52
C SER A 331 14.85 29.25 -42.34
N ARG A 332 13.84 29.24 -41.44
CA ARG A 332 13.90 30.05 -40.21
C ARG A 332 14.90 29.49 -39.22
N LEU A 333 15.62 30.39 -38.57
CA LEU A 333 16.65 30.07 -37.58
C LEU A 333 16.26 30.63 -36.20
N ASN A 334 16.42 29.84 -35.15
CA ASN A 334 16.35 30.33 -33.77
C ASN A 334 17.57 29.91 -32.96
N ARG A 335 17.91 30.70 -31.95
CA ARG A 335 18.92 30.35 -30.93
C ARG A 335 18.45 30.76 -29.55
N VAL A 336 18.86 30.05 -28.51
CA VAL A 336 18.60 30.45 -27.12
C VAL A 336 19.55 31.54 -26.69
N LYS A 337 19.05 32.52 -25.94
CA LYS A 337 19.83 33.60 -25.32
C LYS A 337 19.55 33.69 -23.82
N ILE A 338 20.60 33.54 -23.02
CA ILE A 338 20.55 33.61 -21.55
C ILE A 338 21.67 34.52 -21.07
N ASN A 339 21.34 35.63 -20.43
CA ASN A 339 22.32 36.55 -19.81
C ASN A 339 23.50 36.97 -20.71
N GLY A 340 23.28 37.08 -22.03
CA GLY A 340 24.33 37.44 -23.01
C GLY A 340 25.06 36.26 -23.64
N HIS A 341 24.89 35.04 -23.12
CA HIS A 341 25.32 33.80 -23.77
C HIS A 341 24.27 33.38 -24.80
N THR A 342 24.72 32.80 -25.91
CA THR A 342 23.86 32.31 -26.97
C THR A 342 24.24 30.90 -27.40
N SER A 343 23.24 30.07 -27.71
CA SER A 343 23.45 28.81 -28.41
C SER A 343 23.81 29.03 -29.88
N GLU A 344 24.14 27.95 -30.58
CA GLU A 344 24.17 27.94 -32.04
C GLU A 344 22.78 28.18 -32.64
N TRP A 345 22.76 28.60 -33.91
CA TRP A 345 21.52 28.76 -34.67
C TRP A 345 20.97 27.39 -35.08
N ARG A 346 19.67 27.17 -34.85
CA ARG A 346 18.94 25.94 -35.18
C ARG A 346 17.85 26.23 -36.22
N ILE A 347 17.77 25.38 -37.24
CA ILE A 347 16.72 25.44 -38.28
C ILE A 347 15.41 24.92 -37.70
N MET A 348 14.32 25.64 -37.95
CA MET A 348 12.98 25.24 -37.54
C MET A 348 12.24 24.50 -38.65
N GLU A 349 11.87 23.25 -38.39
CA GLU A 349 11.18 22.41 -39.38
C GLU A 349 9.65 22.42 -39.23
N ARG A 350 9.13 22.91 -38.10
CA ARG A 350 7.70 23.01 -37.80
C ARG A 350 7.43 24.08 -36.74
N GLY A 351 6.16 24.43 -36.57
CA GLY A 351 5.69 25.38 -35.56
C GLY A 351 5.79 26.84 -35.98
N CYS A 352 5.16 27.75 -35.25
CA CYS A 352 5.24 29.18 -35.52
C CYS A 352 5.99 29.94 -34.42
N PRO A 353 6.64 31.09 -34.72
CA PRO A 353 7.41 31.81 -33.70
C PRO A 353 6.52 32.37 -32.59
N GLN A 354 6.69 31.89 -31.35
CA GLN A 354 5.94 32.33 -30.15
C GLN A 354 6.37 33.74 -29.68
N GLY A 355 5.94 34.75 -30.43
CA GLY A 355 6.35 36.16 -30.30
C GLY A 355 6.20 36.96 -31.59
N SER A 356 5.90 36.28 -32.70
CA SER A 356 5.42 36.83 -33.96
C SER A 356 4.00 37.38 -33.81
N SER A 357 3.67 38.42 -34.58
CA SER A 357 2.29 38.89 -34.74
C SER A 357 1.50 38.08 -35.75
N PHE A 358 2.19 37.40 -36.66
CA PHE A 358 1.62 36.56 -37.70
C PHE A 358 1.35 35.13 -37.20
N GLY A 359 2.18 34.59 -36.32
CA GLY A 359 2.03 33.24 -35.76
C GLY A 359 0.66 32.96 -35.11
N PRO A 360 0.18 33.77 -34.14
CA PRO A 360 -1.13 33.58 -33.52
C PRO A 360 -2.30 33.67 -34.50
N LEU A 361 -2.17 34.50 -35.53
CA LEU A 361 -3.16 34.63 -36.60
C LEU A 361 -3.21 33.35 -37.46
N LEU A 362 -2.06 32.81 -37.85
CA LEU A 362 -1.97 31.55 -38.57
C LEU A 362 -2.53 30.38 -37.75
N TRP A 363 -2.28 30.35 -36.44
CA TRP A 363 -2.88 29.37 -35.54
C TRP A 363 -4.41 29.44 -35.54
N ASN A 364 -4.97 30.65 -35.40
CA ASN A 364 -6.43 30.83 -35.47
C ASN A 364 -7.01 30.31 -36.78
N MET A 365 -6.38 30.63 -37.93
CA MET A 365 -6.83 30.09 -39.23
C MET A 365 -6.67 28.56 -39.32
N PHE A 366 -5.58 28.02 -38.75
CA PHE A 366 -5.29 26.59 -38.75
C PHE A 366 -6.28 25.78 -37.92
N GLN A 367 -6.73 26.27 -36.77
CA GLN A 367 -7.68 25.55 -35.91
C GLN A 367 -9.16 25.84 -36.24
N ASN A 368 -9.44 26.84 -37.07
CA ASN A 368 -10.80 27.29 -37.36
C ASN A 368 -11.70 26.20 -37.95
N ASP A 369 -11.12 25.23 -38.69
CA ASP A 369 -11.90 24.14 -39.28
C ASP A 369 -12.42 23.11 -38.27
N MET A 370 -11.94 23.13 -37.03
CA MET A 370 -12.50 22.30 -35.95
C MET A 370 -14.02 22.53 -35.81
N ALA A 371 -14.49 23.77 -36.00
CA ALA A 371 -15.90 24.10 -35.98
C ALA A 371 -16.70 23.50 -37.17
N PHE A 372 -16.04 23.14 -38.28
CA PHE A 372 -16.68 22.42 -39.40
C PHE A 372 -16.80 20.92 -39.12
N HIS A 373 -15.93 20.37 -38.27
CA HIS A 373 -15.94 18.95 -37.90
C HIS A 373 -16.87 18.64 -36.72
N ILE A 374 -17.23 19.66 -35.94
CA ILE A 374 -18.17 19.55 -34.81
C ILE A 374 -19.31 20.55 -35.03
N PRO A 375 -20.15 20.37 -36.07
CA PRO A 375 -21.23 21.31 -36.37
C PRO A 375 -22.23 21.37 -35.22
N ASP A 376 -22.88 22.52 -35.05
CA ASP A 376 -23.91 22.76 -34.04
C ASP A 376 -23.47 22.52 -32.58
N SER A 377 -22.16 22.60 -32.33
CA SER A 377 -21.58 22.51 -30.99
C SER A 377 -21.38 23.87 -30.34
N ASN A 378 -21.51 23.87 -29.02
CA ASN A 378 -21.16 24.97 -28.13
C ASN A 378 -19.65 24.93 -27.83
N LEU A 379 -18.84 24.94 -28.90
CA LEU A 379 -17.39 24.95 -28.84
C LEU A 379 -16.89 26.39 -28.66
N THR A 380 -15.92 26.59 -27.79
CA THR A 380 -15.25 27.88 -27.56
C THR A 380 -13.76 27.67 -27.66
N LEU A 381 -13.10 28.49 -28.50
CA LEU A 381 -11.69 28.37 -28.83
C LEU A 381 -10.93 29.60 -28.30
N TYR A 382 -10.04 29.39 -27.33
CA TYR A 382 -9.16 30.41 -26.79
C TYR A 382 -7.70 29.95 -26.85
N ALA A 383 -7.00 30.33 -27.93
CA ALA A 383 -5.63 29.92 -28.19
C ALA A 383 -5.53 28.38 -28.26
N ASP A 384 -4.86 27.76 -27.31
CA ASP A 384 -4.72 26.31 -27.10
C ASP A 384 -5.74 25.72 -26.12
N ASP A 385 -6.49 26.56 -25.39
CA ASP A 385 -7.58 26.14 -24.50
C ASP A 385 -8.90 26.01 -25.27
N HIS A 386 -9.51 24.83 -25.22
CA HIS A 386 -10.80 24.54 -25.85
C HIS A 386 -11.84 24.18 -24.80
N GLN A 387 -13.03 24.74 -24.94
CA GLN A 387 -14.17 24.49 -24.05
C GLN A 387 -15.37 24.07 -24.89
N LEU A 388 -15.76 22.81 -24.77
CA LEU A 388 -16.96 22.26 -25.39
C LEU A 388 -17.99 22.05 -24.29
N TYR A 389 -19.23 22.49 -24.46
CA TYR A 389 -20.27 22.20 -23.47
C TYR A 389 -21.59 21.78 -24.12
N VAL A 390 -22.42 21.03 -23.41
CA VAL A 390 -23.74 20.62 -23.86
C VAL A 390 -24.76 20.99 -22.78
N THR A 391 -25.95 21.38 -23.22
CA THR A 391 -27.08 21.68 -22.34
C THR A 391 -28.27 20.79 -22.68
N GLY A 392 -28.97 20.25 -21.69
CA GLY A 392 -30.07 19.31 -21.91
C GLY A 392 -30.88 19.07 -20.64
N LYS A 393 -32.01 18.36 -20.75
CA LYS A 393 -32.93 18.19 -19.60
C LYS A 393 -32.58 17.00 -18.73
N THR A 394 -31.90 16.00 -19.28
CA THR A 394 -31.48 14.79 -18.57
C THR A 394 -29.99 14.57 -18.72
N TYR A 395 -29.43 13.76 -17.81
CA TYR A 395 -28.01 13.45 -17.79
C TYR A 395 -27.58 12.65 -19.03
N GLU A 396 -28.40 11.69 -19.45
CA GLU A 396 -28.12 10.79 -20.57
C GLU A 396 -28.06 11.55 -21.91
N GLU A 397 -28.94 12.56 -22.07
CA GLU A 397 -28.98 13.43 -23.26
C GLU A 397 -27.69 14.25 -23.38
N VAL A 398 -27.28 14.89 -22.28
CA VAL A 398 -26.07 15.74 -22.28
C VAL A 398 -24.80 14.90 -22.39
N GLU A 399 -24.75 13.73 -21.75
CA GLU A 399 -23.62 12.81 -21.81
C GLU A 399 -23.42 12.25 -23.22
N SER A 400 -24.46 11.68 -23.83
CA SER A 400 -24.37 11.08 -25.18
C SER A 400 -23.91 12.09 -26.23
N THR A 401 -24.44 13.31 -26.16
CA THR A 401 -24.07 14.40 -27.07
C THR A 401 -22.64 14.87 -26.82
N LEU A 402 -22.23 15.05 -25.56
CA LEU A 402 -20.88 15.49 -25.23
C LEU A 402 -19.82 14.45 -25.60
N VAL A 403 -20.09 13.16 -25.39
CA VAL A 403 -19.20 12.06 -25.82
C VAL A 403 -19.05 12.06 -27.33
N THR A 404 -20.15 12.19 -28.07
CA THR A 404 -20.11 12.23 -29.55
C THR A 404 -19.29 13.42 -30.06
N GLN A 405 -19.53 14.62 -29.53
CA GLN A 405 -18.79 15.82 -29.92
C GLN A 405 -17.33 15.79 -29.45
N GLY A 406 -17.04 15.21 -28.28
CA GLY A 406 -15.68 14.98 -27.79
C GLY A 406 -14.89 13.98 -28.65
N GLN A 407 -15.54 12.93 -29.14
CA GLN A 407 -14.94 11.99 -30.10
C GLN A 407 -14.64 12.68 -31.44
N GLN A 408 -15.53 13.53 -31.95
CA GLN A 408 -15.28 14.33 -33.15
C GLN A 408 -14.10 15.29 -32.96
N ALA A 409 -13.99 15.94 -31.80
CA ALA A 409 -12.83 16.76 -31.44
C ALA A 409 -11.53 15.95 -31.42
N LEU A 410 -11.55 14.76 -30.82
CA LEU A 410 -10.37 13.89 -30.76
C LEU A 410 -9.96 13.37 -32.16
N LEU A 411 -10.92 13.00 -33.01
CA LEU A 411 -10.66 12.61 -34.40
C LEU A 411 -10.03 13.76 -35.18
N TRP A 412 -10.53 14.98 -34.99
CA TRP A 412 -9.93 16.16 -35.60
C TRP A 412 -8.48 16.36 -35.15
N ILE A 413 -8.21 16.29 -33.85
CA ILE A 413 -6.85 16.40 -33.29
C ILE A 413 -5.93 15.32 -33.85
N LYS A 414 -6.38 14.06 -33.88
CA LYS A 414 -5.61 12.93 -34.43
C LYS A 414 -5.26 13.19 -35.90
N MET A 415 -6.25 13.60 -36.69
CA MET A 415 -6.09 13.94 -38.11
C MET A 415 -5.05 15.04 -38.32
N ILE A 416 -5.16 16.19 -37.64
CA ILE A 416 -4.19 17.29 -37.83
C ILE A 416 -2.81 16.99 -37.23
N SER A 417 -2.70 15.98 -36.38
CA SER A 417 -1.44 15.51 -35.81
C SER A 417 -0.73 14.45 -36.66
N GLU A 418 -1.33 14.05 -37.81
CA GLU A 418 -0.74 13.16 -38.83
C GLU A 418 -0.13 11.88 -38.24
N ARG A 419 -0.70 11.32 -37.16
CA ARG A 419 -0.25 10.03 -36.62
C ARG A 419 -0.69 8.92 -37.58
N GLU A 420 0.27 8.24 -38.22
CA GLU A 420 0.00 7.05 -39.04
C GLU A 420 -0.85 6.01 -38.27
N GLY A 421 -1.77 5.38 -39.00
CA GLY A 421 -2.81 4.51 -38.46
C GLY A 421 -2.29 3.25 -37.77
N ASP A 422 -2.85 2.99 -36.59
CA ASP A 422 -2.67 1.75 -35.81
C ASP A 422 -3.85 0.78 -35.96
N GLU A 423 -4.74 0.98 -36.95
CA GLU A 423 -5.96 0.16 -37.09
C GLU A 423 -5.73 -1.31 -37.48
N LYS A 424 -4.48 -1.73 -37.76
CA LYS A 424 -4.17 -3.14 -38.11
C LYS A 424 -3.52 -3.98 -37.01
N MET A 425 -3.20 -3.42 -35.83
CA MET A 425 -2.48 -4.13 -34.76
C MET A 425 -3.14 -3.94 -33.37
N THR A 426 -4.44 -3.67 -33.31
CA THR A 426 -5.17 -3.49 -32.04
C THR A 426 -6.15 -4.63 -31.75
N SER A 427 -6.20 -5.04 -30.49
CA SER A 427 -7.18 -5.97 -29.94
C SER A 427 -8.14 -5.24 -28.98
N GLU A 428 -9.38 -5.73 -28.89
CA GLU A 428 -10.33 -5.30 -27.86
C GLU A 428 -10.11 -6.10 -26.59
N TYR A 429 -10.00 -5.40 -25.47
CA TYR A 429 -9.87 -5.93 -24.12
C TYR A 429 -11.10 -5.51 -23.30
N VAL A 430 -11.84 -6.49 -22.81
CA VAL A 430 -12.87 -6.28 -21.77
C VAL A 430 -12.24 -6.61 -20.43
N ILE A 431 -11.94 -5.58 -19.64
CA ILE A 431 -11.21 -5.66 -18.39
C ILE A 431 -12.22 -5.51 -17.25
N THR A 432 -12.37 -6.54 -16.43
CA THR A 432 -13.15 -6.50 -15.21
C THR A 432 -12.20 -6.40 -14.04
N VAL A 433 -12.37 -5.41 -13.17
CA VAL A 433 -11.63 -5.28 -11.92
C VAL A 433 -12.56 -5.51 -10.74
N ILE A 434 -12.14 -6.31 -9.77
CA ILE A 434 -12.87 -6.55 -8.53
C ILE A 434 -12.03 -6.00 -7.37
N THR A 435 -12.50 -4.92 -6.77
CA THR A 435 -11.90 -4.33 -5.57
C THR A 435 -12.33 -5.13 -4.35
N GLY A 436 -11.41 -5.36 -3.42
CA GLY A 436 -11.73 -6.10 -2.20
C GLY A 436 -12.78 -5.42 -1.35
N ASN A 437 -13.55 -6.21 -0.61
CA ASN A 437 -14.63 -5.73 0.25
C ASN A 437 -14.18 -5.31 1.65
N ARG A 438 -12.86 -5.30 1.90
CA ARG A 438 -12.28 -4.91 3.20
C ARG A 438 -12.35 -3.40 3.37
N LYS A 439 -12.48 -2.94 4.60
CA LYS A 439 -12.51 -1.52 4.92
C LYS A 439 -11.20 -0.85 4.51
N GLY A 440 -11.32 0.27 3.80
CA GLY A 440 -10.19 1.00 3.22
C GLY A 440 -9.62 0.37 1.94
N ALA A 441 -10.28 -0.65 1.35
CA ALA A 441 -9.81 -1.29 0.13
C ALA A 441 -9.95 -0.42 -1.12
N GLY A 442 -10.90 0.51 -1.16
CA GLY A 442 -11.17 1.34 -2.33
C GLY A 442 -10.16 2.48 -2.56
N THR A 443 -10.20 3.10 -3.74
CA THR A 443 -9.30 4.20 -4.09
C THR A 443 -9.93 5.25 -5.00
N ASP A 444 -9.61 6.52 -4.74
CA ASP A 444 -9.94 7.65 -5.62
C ASP A 444 -8.76 8.05 -6.53
N ALA A 445 -7.68 7.26 -6.51
CA ALA A 445 -6.49 7.59 -7.30
C ALA A 445 -6.69 7.25 -8.78
N SER A 446 -5.99 7.97 -9.67
CA SER A 446 -5.94 7.61 -11.07
C SER A 446 -5.22 6.26 -11.23
N VAL A 447 -5.93 5.24 -11.72
CA VAL A 447 -5.39 3.90 -11.95
C VAL A 447 -5.04 3.70 -13.43
N SER A 448 -3.89 3.09 -13.69
CA SER A 448 -3.57 2.59 -15.03
C SER A 448 -3.13 1.13 -15.03
N LEU A 449 -3.43 0.43 -16.11
CA LEU A 449 -3.15 -0.97 -16.35
C LEU A 449 -2.21 -1.13 -17.54
N ILE A 450 -1.14 -1.90 -17.38
CA ILE A 450 -0.27 -2.34 -18.48
C ILE A 450 -0.50 -3.83 -18.68
N ILE A 451 -0.86 -4.24 -19.89
CA ILE A 451 -1.05 -5.65 -20.25
C ILE A 451 0.21 -6.12 -20.98
N LYS A 452 0.85 -7.18 -20.48
CA LYS A 452 2.04 -7.78 -21.09
C LYS A 452 1.71 -9.19 -21.60
N GLY A 453 1.98 -9.42 -22.88
CA GLY A 453 1.76 -10.68 -23.55
C GLY A 453 2.98 -11.18 -24.32
N SER A 454 2.79 -12.25 -25.10
CA SER A 454 3.85 -12.91 -25.90
C SER A 454 4.50 -11.99 -26.94
N ASN A 455 3.77 -10.98 -27.44
CA ASN A 455 4.21 -10.11 -28.54
C ASN A 455 4.63 -8.69 -28.07
N GLY A 456 4.73 -8.49 -26.76
CA GLY A 456 5.12 -7.22 -26.15
C GLY A 456 4.14 -6.76 -25.07
N GLU A 457 4.08 -5.45 -24.84
CA GLU A 457 3.20 -4.83 -23.84
C GLU A 457 2.42 -3.66 -24.44
N THR A 458 1.27 -3.34 -23.85
CA THR A 458 0.49 -2.16 -24.18
C THR A 458 1.14 -0.90 -23.61
N ASN A 459 0.77 0.27 -24.15
CA ASN A 459 0.94 1.51 -23.38
C ASN A 459 0.07 1.46 -22.10
N PRO A 460 0.36 2.26 -21.06
CA PRO A 460 -0.50 2.35 -19.87
C PRO A 460 -1.94 2.71 -20.26
N LEU A 461 -2.87 1.83 -19.93
CA LEU A 461 -4.30 1.97 -20.19
C LEU A 461 -4.94 2.63 -18.97
N SER A 462 -5.54 3.80 -19.14
CA SER A 462 -6.29 4.45 -18.05
C SER A 462 -7.54 3.63 -17.77
N LEU A 463 -7.72 3.22 -16.52
CA LEU A 463 -8.96 2.60 -16.06
C LEU A 463 -9.77 3.68 -15.35
N ASP A 464 -10.62 4.37 -16.10
CA ASP A 464 -11.45 5.47 -15.61
C ASP A 464 -12.77 5.47 -16.42
N LYS A 465 -13.89 5.42 -15.71
CA LYS A 465 -15.22 5.68 -16.25
C LYS A 465 -15.65 7.05 -15.78
N TRP A 466 -15.82 7.94 -16.75
CA TRP A 466 -16.33 9.27 -16.48
C TRP A 466 -17.65 9.21 -15.70
N PHE A 467 -17.71 9.95 -14.58
CA PHE A 467 -18.86 10.08 -13.69
C PHE A 467 -19.30 8.80 -12.95
N HIS A 468 -18.45 7.78 -12.95
CA HIS A 468 -18.59 6.62 -12.07
C HIS A 468 -17.56 6.74 -10.95
N ASN A 469 -17.98 6.44 -9.73
CA ASN A 469 -17.03 6.27 -8.64
C ASN A 469 -16.49 4.84 -8.75
N ASP A 470 -15.38 4.69 -9.47
CA ASP A 470 -14.71 3.43 -9.70
C ASP A 470 -13.96 2.96 -8.45
N PHE A 471 -13.74 1.65 -8.33
CA PHE A 471 -12.87 1.06 -7.34
C PHE A 471 -13.30 1.25 -5.88
N GLU A 472 -14.60 1.34 -5.60
CA GLU A 472 -15.13 1.28 -4.25
C GLU A 472 -14.95 -0.11 -3.63
N ALA A 473 -14.93 -0.16 -2.30
CA ALA A 473 -14.75 -1.43 -1.58
C ALA A 473 -15.86 -2.44 -1.96
N GLY A 474 -15.46 -3.61 -2.45
CA GLY A 474 -16.33 -4.70 -2.90
C GLY A 474 -16.96 -4.48 -4.28
N GLN A 475 -16.62 -3.40 -4.98
CA GLN A 475 -17.15 -3.08 -6.29
C GLN A 475 -16.50 -3.91 -7.40
N LYS A 476 -17.28 -4.11 -8.47
CA LYS A 476 -16.85 -4.68 -9.73
C LYS A 476 -16.96 -3.62 -10.83
N ASP A 477 -15.85 -3.36 -11.52
CA ASP A 477 -15.75 -2.33 -12.55
C ASP A 477 -15.32 -2.92 -13.89
N ASP A 478 -16.18 -2.81 -14.91
CA ASP A 478 -15.92 -3.32 -16.27
C ASP A 478 -15.50 -2.23 -17.27
N TYR A 479 -14.34 -2.36 -17.93
CA TYR A 479 -13.79 -1.41 -18.90
C TYR A 479 -13.66 -2.06 -20.29
N HIS A 480 -13.98 -1.31 -21.34
CA HIS A 480 -13.85 -1.75 -22.73
C HIS A 480 -12.78 -0.89 -23.43
N ILE A 481 -11.61 -1.48 -23.69
CA ILE A 481 -10.44 -0.74 -24.19
C ILE A 481 -9.89 -1.41 -25.44
N THR A 482 -9.69 -0.64 -26.51
CA THR A 482 -8.95 -1.06 -27.70
C THR A 482 -7.48 -0.63 -27.56
N ALA A 483 -6.56 -1.58 -27.56
CA ALA A 483 -5.12 -1.33 -27.41
C ALA A 483 -4.31 -2.27 -28.29
N LYS A 484 -2.98 -2.10 -28.35
CA LYS A 484 -2.05 -2.97 -29.09
C LYS A 484 -2.32 -4.45 -28.79
N ASP A 485 -2.41 -5.27 -29.82
CA ASP A 485 -2.51 -6.72 -29.67
C ASP A 485 -1.19 -7.31 -29.16
N VAL A 486 -1.17 -7.75 -27.90
CA VAL A 486 0.00 -8.32 -27.24
C VAL A 486 0.08 -9.85 -27.33
N GLY A 487 -0.81 -10.51 -28.05
CA GLY A 487 -0.85 -11.97 -28.15
C GLY A 487 -1.40 -12.64 -26.88
N GLU A 488 -0.79 -13.76 -26.47
CA GLU A 488 -1.20 -14.45 -25.23
C GLU A 488 -0.82 -13.63 -24.00
N LEU A 489 -1.78 -13.33 -23.12
CA LEU A 489 -1.54 -12.54 -21.92
C LEU A 489 -0.76 -13.34 -20.87
N LEU A 490 0.32 -12.72 -20.35
CA LEU A 490 1.23 -13.36 -19.40
C LEU A 490 1.12 -12.75 -18.00
N MET A 491 1.02 -11.43 -17.93
CA MET A 491 0.97 -10.67 -16.68
C MET A 491 0.35 -9.29 -16.90
N ILE A 492 -0.12 -8.70 -15.81
CA ILE A 492 -0.62 -7.33 -15.78
C ILE A 492 0.13 -6.51 -14.75
N THR A 493 0.28 -5.22 -15.00
CA THR A 493 0.83 -4.28 -14.00
C THR A 493 -0.17 -3.18 -13.73
N LEU A 494 -0.59 -3.07 -12.47
CA LEU A 494 -1.47 -2.00 -11.99
C LEU A 494 -0.61 -0.90 -11.39
N LYS A 495 -0.86 0.33 -11.82
CA LYS A 495 -0.22 1.55 -11.31
C LYS A 495 -1.26 2.44 -10.65
N ASN A 496 -0.96 2.86 -9.43
CA ASN A 496 -1.74 3.79 -8.63
C ASN A 496 -1.03 5.15 -8.65
N GLY A 497 -1.67 6.15 -9.25
CA GLY A 497 -1.09 7.50 -9.41
C GLY A 497 -1.00 8.32 -8.12
N GLY A 498 -1.59 7.81 -7.02
CA GLY A 498 -1.66 8.51 -5.74
C GLY A 498 -2.72 9.61 -5.70
N GLY A 499 -3.30 9.82 -4.51
CA GLY A 499 -4.24 10.90 -4.21
C GLY A 499 -3.69 11.95 -3.24
N TRP A 500 -4.50 12.96 -2.88
CA TRP A 500 -4.12 14.01 -1.92
C TRP A 500 -4.03 13.49 -0.47
N TYR A 501 -4.55 12.28 -0.19
CA TYR A 501 -4.49 11.52 1.06
C TYR A 501 -4.43 10.01 0.75
N LYS A 502 -3.97 9.17 1.70
CA LYS A 502 -3.77 7.70 1.58
C LYS A 502 -4.76 7.03 0.62
N SER A 503 -4.29 6.57 -0.54
CA SER A 503 -5.11 6.05 -1.64
C SER A 503 -4.69 4.64 -2.06
N ASP A 504 -4.03 3.87 -1.20
CA ASP A 504 -3.63 2.49 -1.53
C ASP A 504 -4.87 1.66 -1.81
N TRP A 505 -4.78 0.74 -2.75
CA TRP A 505 -5.95 0.04 -3.29
C TRP A 505 -5.81 -1.47 -3.13
N PHE A 506 -6.77 -2.15 -2.49
CA PHE A 506 -6.73 -3.60 -2.35
C PHE A 506 -7.53 -4.28 -3.47
N VAL A 507 -6.83 -4.94 -4.39
CA VAL A 507 -7.44 -5.58 -5.56
C VAL A 507 -7.63 -7.06 -5.28
N ASN A 508 -8.85 -7.58 -5.41
CA ASN A 508 -9.10 -9.02 -5.34
C ASN A 508 -8.68 -9.70 -6.63
N ARG A 509 -9.19 -9.23 -7.77
CA ARG A 509 -9.02 -9.91 -9.04
C ARG A 509 -9.14 -8.95 -10.22
N VAL A 510 -8.41 -9.27 -11.29
CA VAL A 510 -8.65 -8.68 -12.61
C VAL A 510 -8.94 -9.81 -13.59
N THR A 511 -9.99 -9.67 -14.39
CA THR A 511 -10.32 -10.61 -15.47
C THR A 511 -10.23 -9.86 -16.79
N ILE A 512 -9.52 -10.40 -17.78
CA ILE A 512 -9.40 -9.78 -19.09
C ILE A 512 -9.92 -10.74 -20.14
N LYS A 513 -10.99 -10.33 -20.83
CA LYS A 513 -11.57 -11.08 -21.94
C LYS A 513 -11.11 -10.47 -23.27
N THR A 514 -10.48 -11.31 -24.09
CA THR A 514 -10.20 -11.04 -25.50
C THR A 514 -11.25 -11.74 -26.37
N LYS A 515 -11.15 -11.66 -27.71
CA LYS A 515 -12.14 -12.27 -28.63
C LYS A 515 -12.41 -13.75 -28.36
N ASN A 516 -11.38 -14.51 -27.95
CA ASN A 516 -11.46 -15.98 -27.87
C ASN A 516 -11.18 -16.54 -26.47
N VAL A 517 -10.54 -15.78 -25.57
CA VAL A 517 -10.01 -16.30 -24.29
C VAL A 517 -10.30 -15.31 -23.17
N THR A 518 -10.61 -15.85 -21.99
CA THR A 518 -10.71 -15.08 -20.75
C THR A 518 -9.52 -15.44 -19.87
N TYR A 519 -8.76 -14.43 -19.46
CA TYR A 519 -7.60 -14.54 -18.58
C TYR A 519 -7.99 -14.05 -17.18
N ASP A 520 -7.54 -14.76 -16.16
CA ASP A 520 -7.82 -14.45 -14.77
C ASP A 520 -6.52 -14.13 -14.03
N PHE A 521 -6.50 -12.99 -13.34
CA PHE A 521 -5.37 -12.50 -12.55
C PHE A 521 -5.83 -12.36 -11.08
N PRO A 522 -5.67 -13.42 -10.26
CA PRO A 522 -5.92 -13.32 -8.83
C PRO A 522 -4.86 -12.42 -8.18
N CYS A 523 -5.30 -11.29 -7.63
CA CYS A 523 -4.42 -10.25 -7.11
C CYS A 523 -4.22 -10.38 -5.60
N ASN A 524 -5.31 -10.27 -4.84
CA ASN A 524 -5.40 -10.30 -3.38
C ASN A 524 -4.27 -9.56 -2.63
N ARG A 525 -3.91 -8.35 -3.11
CA ARG A 525 -2.83 -7.52 -2.55
C ARG A 525 -3.14 -6.03 -2.64
N TRP A 526 -2.44 -5.25 -1.82
CA TRP A 526 -2.45 -3.79 -1.90
C TRP A 526 -1.58 -3.27 -3.06
N VAL A 527 -2.12 -2.31 -3.80
CA VAL A 527 -1.45 -1.54 -4.85
C VAL A 527 -1.21 -0.13 -4.31
N GLU A 528 -0.05 0.08 -3.70
CA GLU A 528 0.37 1.38 -3.15
C GLU A 528 0.87 2.31 -4.26
N SER A 529 1.70 1.80 -5.16
CA SER A 529 2.21 2.54 -6.32
C SER A 529 2.18 1.73 -7.61
N GLU A 530 2.80 0.55 -7.62
CA GLU A 530 2.88 -0.32 -8.80
C GLU A 530 3.04 -1.76 -8.35
N VAL A 531 2.21 -2.66 -8.90
CA VAL A 531 2.31 -4.10 -8.64
C VAL A 531 2.02 -4.89 -9.91
N THR A 532 2.88 -5.86 -10.20
CA THR A 532 2.69 -6.82 -11.30
C THR A 532 2.07 -8.13 -10.78
N PHE A 533 1.07 -8.64 -11.50
CA PHE A 533 0.36 -9.89 -11.22
C PHE A 533 0.49 -10.84 -12.40
N PHE A 534 0.79 -12.11 -12.12
CA PHE A 534 0.78 -13.18 -13.12
C PHE A 534 -0.65 -13.62 -13.43
N GLU A 535 -0.85 -14.21 -14.61
CA GLU A 535 -2.04 -15.01 -14.89
C GLU A 535 -2.16 -16.14 -13.85
N GLY A 536 -3.39 -16.49 -13.48
CA GLY A 536 -3.67 -17.26 -12.28
C GLY A 536 -3.19 -18.71 -12.31
N LYS A 537 -2.90 -19.31 -13.47
CA LYS A 537 -2.43 -20.70 -13.54
C LYS A 537 -1.09 -20.84 -12.83
N ALA A 538 -1.05 -21.74 -11.86
CA ALA A 538 0.19 -22.00 -11.13
C ALA A 538 1.23 -22.67 -12.05
N LYS A 539 2.51 -22.32 -11.87
CA LYS A 539 3.62 -22.90 -12.64
C LYS A 539 4.84 -23.15 -11.77
N LEU A 540 5.47 -24.30 -11.95
CA LEU A 540 6.79 -24.60 -11.39
C LEU A 540 7.88 -23.81 -12.14
N PRO A 541 9.04 -23.57 -11.52
CA PRO A 541 10.12 -22.86 -12.21
C PRO A 541 10.73 -23.68 -13.37
N THR A 542 10.51 -25.00 -13.37
CA THR A 542 10.95 -25.94 -14.42
C THR A 542 10.02 -25.99 -15.63
N ASP A 543 8.78 -25.49 -15.51
CA ASP A 543 7.81 -25.52 -16.59
C ASP A 543 8.23 -24.60 -17.75
N GLU A 544 7.84 -24.97 -18.96
CA GLU A 544 8.04 -24.13 -20.14
C GLU A 544 7.29 -22.80 -19.97
N GLN A 545 8.05 -21.70 -20.04
CA GLN A 545 7.58 -20.37 -19.72
C GLN A 545 8.25 -19.34 -20.62
N HIS A 546 7.48 -18.31 -20.99
CA HIS A 546 7.98 -17.17 -21.72
C HIS A 546 9.11 -16.46 -20.94
N PRO A 547 10.20 -16.00 -21.58
CA PRO A 547 11.34 -15.37 -20.89
C PRO A 547 10.96 -14.18 -19.99
N ALA A 548 9.93 -13.42 -20.38
CA ALA A 548 9.43 -12.32 -19.56
C ALA A 548 8.85 -12.78 -18.21
N MET A 549 8.18 -13.94 -18.17
CA MET A 549 7.68 -14.51 -16.91
C MET A 549 8.81 -14.91 -15.99
N LYS A 550 9.85 -15.58 -16.52
CA LYS A 550 11.04 -15.96 -15.75
C LYS A 550 11.73 -14.74 -15.15
N SER A 551 11.92 -13.70 -15.96
CA SER A 551 12.52 -12.42 -15.51
C SER A 551 11.68 -11.74 -14.41
N ARG A 552 10.35 -11.73 -14.55
CA ARG A 552 9.47 -11.14 -13.53
C ARG A 552 9.42 -11.98 -12.24
N ARG A 553 9.47 -13.30 -12.36
CA ARG A 553 9.52 -14.24 -11.22
C ARG A 553 10.75 -13.99 -10.36
N GLU A 554 11.91 -13.84 -10.99
CA GLU A 554 13.16 -13.48 -10.31
C GLU A 554 13.11 -12.09 -9.66
N ALA A 555 12.52 -11.11 -10.35
CA ALA A 555 12.35 -9.75 -9.83
C ALA A 555 11.42 -9.71 -8.60
N GLU A 556 10.27 -10.40 -8.65
CA GLU A 556 9.35 -10.51 -7.51
C GLU A 556 10.06 -11.10 -6.28
N LEU A 557 10.82 -12.18 -6.44
CA LEU A 557 11.57 -12.78 -5.34
C LEU A 557 12.65 -11.86 -4.77
N LYS A 558 13.32 -11.08 -5.63
CA LYS A 558 14.30 -10.08 -5.18
C LYS A 558 13.64 -8.97 -4.36
N GLU A 559 12.51 -8.45 -4.82
CA GLU A 559 11.72 -7.43 -4.12
C GLU A 559 11.22 -7.96 -2.76
N ARG A 560 10.66 -9.17 -2.75
CA ARG A 560 10.14 -9.78 -1.52
C ARG A 560 11.25 -10.06 -0.49
N ARG A 561 12.44 -10.51 -0.90
CA ARG A 561 13.57 -10.68 0.03
C ARG A 561 14.03 -9.37 0.68
N ALA A 562 13.82 -8.23 0.02
CA ALA A 562 14.10 -6.91 0.58
C ALA A 562 13.00 -6.42 1.52
N LEU A 563 11.74 -6.82 1.30
CA LEU A 563 10.60 -6.44 2.16
C LEU A 563 10.48 -7.29 3.42
N TYR A 564 10.81 -8.59 3.32
CA TYR A 564 10.66 -9.56 4.39
C TYR A 564 12.04 -10.04 4.86
N GLU A 565 12.65 -9.27 5.75
CA GLU A 565 13.93 -9.59 6.37
C GLU A 565 13.75 -10.42 7.66
N TRP A 566 14.76 -11.24 7.99
CA TRP A 566 14.84 -11.94 9.28
C TRP A 566 15.27 -10.98 10.40
N GLY A 567 14.67 -11.10 11.58
CA GLY A 567 15.00 -10.31 12.77
C GLY A 567 16.26 -10.78 13.50
N HIS A 568 16.91 -9.88 14.26
CA HIS A 568 18.21 -10.12 14.91
C HIS A 568 18.32 -9.55 16.35
N ASP A 569 17.21 -9.41 17.06
CA ASP A 569 17.19 -9.02 18.48
C ASP A 569 17.75 -10.13 19.39
N GLU A 570 18.70 -9.77 20.26
CA GLU A 570 19.36 -10.65 21.23
C GLU A 570 18.37 -11.27 22.24
N VAL A 571 17.28 -10.57 22.57
CA VAL A 571 16.25 -11.08 23.50
C VAL A 571 15.61 -12.35 22.96
N TYR A 572 15.41 -12.43 21.64
CA TYR A 572 14.82 -13.59 20.97
C TYR A 572 15.88 -14.54 20.41
N GLU A 573 17.15 -14.33 20.74
CA GLU A 573 18.19 -15.28 20.40
C GLU A 573 17.86 -16.66 21.02
N ASP A 574 18.02 -17.72 20.22
CA ASP A 574 17.69 -19.11 20.55
C ASP A 574 16.19 -19.42 20.62
N LEU A 575 15.39 -18.68 19.87
CA LEU A 575 14.03 -19.02 19.45
C LEU A 575 13.99 -19.17 17.91
N PRO A 576 12.88 -19.65 17.31
CA PRO A 576 12.71 -19.63 15.86
C PRO A 576 12.89 -18.23 15.25
N GLY A 577 13.34 -18.19 14.00
CA GLY A 577 13.45 -16.96 13.22
C GLY A 577 12.10 -16.25 13.06
N TYR A 578 12.13 -14.92 12.99
CA TYR A 578 10.92 -14.10 12.92
C TYR A 578 11.10 -12.92 11.96
N VAL A 579 10.00 -12.25 11.60
CA VAL A 579 10.07 -11.10 10.70
C VAL A 579 10.68 -9.88 11.39
N LYS A 580 11.59 -9.19 10.71
CA LYS A 580 12.15 -7.92 11.18
C LYS A 580 11.11 -6.80 11.04
N ALA A 581 10.53 -6.39 12.16
CA ALA A 581 9.66 -5.22 12.24
C ALA A 581 9.72 -4.61 13.66
N SER A 582 9.79 -3.29 13.77
CA SER A 582 9.75 -2.56 15.06
C SER A 582 8.34 -2.42 15.63
N GLY A 583 7.34 -3.03 14.99
CA GLY A 583 5.94 -2.96 15.35
C GLY A 583 5.03 -3.22 14.15
N VAL A 584 3.75 -3.50 14.41
CA VAL A 584 2.78 -3.94 13.38
C VAL A 584 2.68 -2.97 12.19
N LYS A 585 2.75 -1.65 12.44
CA LYS A 585 2.65 -0.63 11.38
C LYS A 585 3.86 -0.58 10.45
N ASN A 586 4.98 -1.20 10.81
CA ASN A 586 6.20 -1.26 10.02
C ASN A 586 6.27 -2.51 9.14
N LEU A 587 5.31 -3.44 9.27
CA LEU A 587 5.20 -4.57 8.35
C LEU A 587 4.71 -4.10 6.97
N PRO A 588 5.04 -4.82 5.88
CA PRO A 588 4.38 -4.62 4.59
C PRO A 588 2.86 -4.70 4.71
N LYS A 589 2.14 -3.84 3.99
CA LYS A 589 0.68 -3.69 4.15
C LYS A 589 -0.10 -5.00 3.94
N ASP A 590 0.37 -5.86 3.04
CA ASP A 590 -0.22 -7.18 2.75
C ASP A 590 -0.26 -8.13 3.95
N VAL A 591 0.59 -7.93 4.96
CA VAL A 591 0.69 -8.81 6.15
C VAL A 591 0.28 -8.12 7.44
N GLN A 592 -0.19 -6.87 7.38
CA GLN A 592 -0.77 -6.18 8.53
C GLN A 592 -2.16 -6.74 8.88
N PHE A 593 -2.65 -6.40 10.07
CA PHE A 593 -4.06 -6.61 10.39
C PHE A 593 -4.95 -5.85 9.41
N THR A 594 -6.14 -6.39 9.13
CA THR A 594 -7.20 -5.62 8.50
C THR A 594 -7.61 -4.45 9.36
N GLU A 595 -8.23 -3.43 8.73
CA GLU A 595 -8.80 -2.33 9.49
C GLU A 595 -9.91 -2.81 10.43
N GLU A 596 -10.68 -3.82 10.04
CA GLU A 596 -11.67 -4.48 10.87
C GLU A 596 -11.04 -5.10 12.12
N ALA A 597 -10.03 -5.95 11.96
CA ALA A 597 -9.33 -6.58 13.07
C ALA A 597 -8.63 -5.54 13.97
N ALA A 598 -7.98 -4.54 13.38
CA ALA A 598 -7.32 -3.46 14.11
C ALA A 598 -8.31 -2.60 14.91
N TYR A 599 -9.48 -2.30 14.34
CA TYR A 599 -10.54 -1.56 15.01
C TYR A 599 -11.16 -2.37 16.16
N ASP A 600 -11.42 -3.66 15.94
CA ASP A 600 -11.92 -4.57 16.98
C ASP A 600 -10.92 -4.66 18.15
N LEU A 601 -9.64 -4.92 17.87
CA LEU A 601 -8.55 -4.92 18.86
C LEU A 601 -8.49 -3.61 19.65
N HIS A 602 -8.62 -2.45 18.98
CA HIS A 602 -8.62 -1.16 19.66
C HIS A 602 -9.84 -0.98 20.60
N ARG A 603 -11.03 -1.34 20.12
CA ARG A 603 -12.27 -1.27 20.91
C ARG A 603 -12.24 -2.24 22.10
N ALA A 604 -11.74 -3.46 21.87
CA ALA A 604 -11.55 -4.48 22.90
C ALA A 604 -10.64 -3.98 24.02
N ARG A 605 -9.44 -3.47 23.69
CA ARG A 605 -8.53 -2.88 24.68
C ARG A 605 -9.17 -1.76 25.48
N LYS A 606 -9.95 -0.88 24.83
CA LYS A 606 -10.68 0.20 25.51
C LYS A 606 -11.72 -0.35 26.49
N ASN A 607 -12.50 -1.36 26.09
CA ASN A 607 -13.50 -2.00 26.95
C ASN A 607 -12.85 -2.78 28.10
N ALA A 608 -11.77 -3.53 27.82
CA ALA A 608 -11.01 -4.24 28.84
C ALA A 608 -10.45 -3.28 29.89
N LEU A 609 -9.92 -2.13 29.49
CA LEU A 609 -9.43 -1.10 30.42
C LEU A 609 -10.55 -0.50 31.28
N ILE A 610 -11.75 -0.28 30.72
CA ILE A 610 -12.93 0.20 31.46
C ILE A 610 -13.38 -0.85 32.48
N ASN A 611 -13.51 -2.11 32.05
CA ASN A 611 -13.94 -3.20 32.91
C ASN A 611 -12.92 -3.49 34.02
N LEU A 612 -11.62 -3.49 33.68
CA LEU A 612 -10.53 -3.62 34.65
C LEU A 612 -10.48 -2.45 35.63
N GLY A 613 -10.73 -1.21 35.18
CA GLY A 613 -10.81 -0.04 36.04
C GLY A 613 -11.98 -0.11 37.02
N LEU A 614 -13.16 -0.56 36.56
CA LEU A 614 -14.34 -0.77 37.40
C LEU A 614 -14.11 -1.89 38.42
N VAL A 615 -13.48 -2.98 38.02
CA VAL A 615 -13.21 -4.11 38.92
C VAL A 615 -12.06 -3.82 39.87
N HIS A 616 -11.06 -3.05 39.45
CA HIS A 616 -10.07 -2.51 40.36
C HIS A 616 -10.77 -1.68 41.42
N LEU A 617 -11.62 -0.69 41.05
CA LEU A 617 -12.36 0.17 41.99
C LEU A 617 -13.31 -0.59 42.95
N LEU A 618 -13.96 -1.67 42.48
CA LEU A 618 -14.92 -2.43 43.29
C LEU A 618 -14.26 -3.44 44.24
N ASN A 619 -13.04 -3.91 43.95
CA ASN A 619 -12.42 -5.05 44.64
C ASN A 619 -11.04 -4.74 45.27
N ILE A 620 -10.71 -3.46 45.53
CA ILE A 620 -9.40 -3.04 46.10
C ILE A 620 -9.08 -3.75 47.44
N PHE A 621 -10.10 -4.20 48.19
CA PHE A 621 -9.94 -4.69 49.56
C PHE A 621 -10.42 -6.13 49.84
N ASP A 622 -10.86 -6.89 48.83
CA ASP A 622 -11.43 -8.21 49.08
C ASP A 622 -10.49 -9.35 48.68
N GLN A 623 -10.26 -10.28 49.61
CA GLN A 623 -9.77 -11.63 49.28
C GLN A 623 -10.94 -12.50 48.82
N TRP A 624 -10.66 -13.58 48.08
CA TRP A 624 -11.66 -14.61 47.84
C TRP A 624 -11.90 -15.37 49.15
N ASP A 625 -13.15 -15.51 49.57
CA ASP A 625 -13.47 -16.26 50.79
C ASP A 625 -13.74 -17.74 50.46
N ASP A 626 -14.30 -18.00 49.27
CA ASP A 626 -14.58 -19.34 48.75
C ASP A 626 -14.44 -19.43 47.21
N PHE A 627 -14.62 -20.65 46.68
CA PHE A 627 -14.54 -20.92 45.24
C PHE A 627 -15.74 -20.36 44.45
N ASP A 628 -16.90 -20.16 45.08
CA ASP A 628 -18.11 -19.65 44.41
C ASP A 628 -18.03 -18.16 44.10
N ASP A 629 -17.21 -17.42 44.84
CA ASP A 629 -16.96 -16.01 44.53
C ASP A 629 -16.34 -15.83 43.13
N TYR A 630 -15.51 -16.77 42.66
CA TYR A 630 -14.98 -16.77 41.29
C TYR A 630 -16.11 -16.87 40.25
N ARG A 631 -17.17 -17.64 40.52
CA ARG A 631 -18.34 -17.73 39.63
C ARG A 631 -19.06 -16.39 39.53
N LYS A 632 -19.35 -15.77 40.68
CA LYS A 632 -20.05 -14.48 40.75
C LYS A 632 -19.31 -13.39 39.98
N ALA A 633 -17.99 -13.34 40.11
CA ALA A 633 -17.17 -12.38 39.37
C ALA A 633 -17.20 -12.63 37.87
N PHE A 634 -17.09 -13.89 37.44
CA PHE A 634 -17.10 -14.23 36.03
C PHE A 634 -18.43 -13.87 35.35
N THR A 635 -19.57 -14.19 35.98
CA THR A 635 -20.90 -13.78 35.49
C THR A 635 -21.01 -12.27 35.31
N GLY A 636 -20.41 -11.49 36.21
CA GLY A 636 -20.38 -10.02 36.11
C GLY A 636 -19.58 -9.47 34.93
N PHE A 637 -18.59 -10.22 34.43
CA PHE A 637 -17.71 -9.80 33.32
C PHE A 637 -18.16 -10.32 31.95
N VAL A 638 -18.53 -11.61 31.86
CA VAL A 638 -18.71 -12.34 30.60
C VAL A 638 -20.19 -12.75 30.38
N GLY A 639 -21.00 -12.73 31.43
CA GLY A 639 -22.46 -12.97 31.37
C GLY A 639 -22.92 -14.39 31.66
N ASP A 640 -22.07 -15.40 31.43
CA ASP A 640 -22.30 -16.83 31.74
C ASP A 640 -20.98 -17.44 32.25
N VAL A 641 -20.98 -18.59 32.94
CA VAL A 641 -19.76 -19.27 33.44
C VAL A 641 -19.33 -20.43 32.54
N PRO A 642 -18.02 -20.73 32.40
CA PRO A 642 -17.57 -21.84 31.59
C PRO A 642 -17.96 -23.18 32.24
N VAL A 643 -18.09 -24.23 31.43
CA VAL A 643 -18.47 -25.58 31.87
C VAL A 643 -17.54 -26.11 32.98
N ALA A 644 -16.27 -25.70 32.97
CA ALA A 644 -15.33 -26.08 34.02
C ALA A 644 -15.76 -25.64 35.42
N ALA A 645 -16.49 -24.52 35.56
CA ALA A 645 -16.94 -24.06 36.87
C ALA A 645 -17.77 -25.12 37.61
N ASP A 646 -18.52 -25.96 36.89
CA ASP A 646 -19.37 -27.00 37.46
C ASP A 646 -18.66 -28.29 37.82
N TYR A 647 -17.49 -28.55 37.23
CA TYR A 647 -16.85 -29.87 37.28
C TYR A 647 -15.38 -29.85 37.70
N TRP A 648 -14.76 -28.67 37.87
CA TRP A 648 -13.33 -28.51 38.12
C TRP A 648 -12.78 -29.34 39.30
N ASN A 649 -13.60 -29.57 40.33
CA ASN A 649 -13.20 -30.32 41.52
C ASN A 649 -13.30 -31.84 41.33
N GLU A 650 -13.93 -32.34 40.27
CA GLU A 650 -14.05 -33.77 39.99
C GLU A 650 -12.76 -34.34 39.36
N ASP A 651 -12.26 -35.47 39.88
CA ASP A 651 -11.04 -36.12 39.36
C ASP A 651 -11.18 -36.55 37.90
N ARG A 652 -12.36 -37.05 37.50
CA ARG A 652 -12.64 -37.39 36.10
C ARG A 652 -12.55 -36.20 35.17
N PHE A 653 -12.93 -35.00 35.64
CA PHE A 653 -12.90 -33.81 34.82
C PHE A 653 -11.47 -33.25 34.71
N CYS A 654 -10.70 -33.31 35.80
CA CYS A 654 -9.27 -33.03 35.77
C CYS A 654 -8.55 -33.92 34.74
N GLY A 655 -8.77 -35.24 34.77
CA GLY A 655 -8.20 -36.16 33.78
C GLY A 655 -8.73 -35.93 32.36
N PHE A 656 -10.03 -35.66 32.20
CA PHE A 656 -10.63 -35.28 30.91
C PHE A 656 -9.93 -34.07 30.28
N GLN A 657 -9.53 -33.06 31.07
CA GLN A 657 -8.88 -31.86 30.53
C GLN A 657 -7.46 -32.10 29.99
N PHE A 658 -6.75 -33.14 30.46
CA PHE A 658 -5.48 -33.56 29.85
C PHE A 658 -5.66 -34.25 28.49
N LEU A 659 -6.90 -34.62 28.13
CA LEU A 659 -7.27 -35.16 26.82
C LEU A 659 -7.97 -34.11 25.94
N ASN A 660 -8.85 -33.30 26.54
CA ASN A 660 -9.85 -32.53 25.80
C ASN A 660 -9.91 -31.06 26.25
N GLY A 661 -8.97 -30.61 27.07
CA GLY A 661 -8.76 -29.21 27.41
C GLY A 661 -7.88 -28.49 26.40
N CYS A 662 -7.17 -27.45 26.85
CA CYS A 662 -6.32 -26.62 26.00
C CYS A 662 -4.89 -27.15 25.83
N ASN A 663 -4.48 -28.16 26.62
CA ASN A 663 -3.17 -28.79 26.50
C ASN A 663 -3.25 -30.32 26.37
N PRO A 664 -3.78 -30.84 25.25
CA PRO A 664 -3.85 -32.28 25.00
C PRO A 664 -2.49 -32.91 24.66
N ASP A 665 -1.39 -32.14 24.79
CA ASP A 665 -0.06 -32.50 24.30
C ASP A 665 0.91 -33.06 25.36
N SER A 666 0.58 -32.94 26.65
CA SER A 666 1.51 -33.31 27.72
C SER A 666 1.40 -34.76 28.20
N LEU A 667 0.24 -35.41 28.08
CA LEU A 667 0.01 -36.76 28.60
C LEU A 667 0.78 -37.82 27.81
N MET A 668 1.46 -38.76 28.48
CA MET A 668 2.17 -39.89 27.86
C MET A 668 1.87 -41.20 28.57
N ARG A 669 1.90 -42.32 27.83
CA ARG A 669 1.69 -43.66 28.41
C ARG A 669 2.89 -44.03 29.28
N CYS A 670 2.62 -44.39 30.53
CA CYS A 670 3.66 -44.80 31.48
C CYS A 670 3.74 -46.32 31.52
N THR A 671 4.80 -46.86 30.90
CA THR A 671 5.12 -48.30 30.97
C THR A 671 6.05 -48.64 32.14
N LYS A 672 6.73 -47.64 32.70
CA LYS A 672 7.59 -47.75 33.87
C LYS A 672 7.66 -46.40 34.58
N LEU A 673 7.48 -46.41 35.90
CA LEU A 673 7.62 -45.20 36.71
C LEU A 673 9.08 -44.69 36.74
N PRO A 674 9.31 -43.37 36.62
CA PRO A 674 10.62 -42.79 36.84
C PRO A 674 11.08 -42.99 38.28
N SER A 675 12.39 -43.15 38.50
CA SER A 675 12.96 -43.35 39.85
C SER A 675 12.71 -42.17 40.79
N HIS A 676 12.56 -40.97 40.24
CA HIS A 676 12.28 -39.74 40.96
C HIS A 676 10.78 -39.51 41.21
N PHE A 677 9.91 -40.44 40.80
CA PHE A 677 8.48 -40.44 41.13
C PHE A 677 8.05 -41.81 41.69
N PRO A 678 8.42 -42.10 42.95
CA PRO A 678 8.33 -43.44 43.55
C PRO A 678 6.90 -43.81 44.01
N VAL A 679 5.92 -43.78 43.11
CA VAL A 679 4.55 -44.23 43.38
C VAL A 679 4.54 -45.75 43.55
N THR A 680 3.91 -46.25 44.62
CA THR A 680 3.88 -47.69 44.94
C THR A 680 2.46 -48.26 44.88
N GLN A 681 2.34 -49.58 44.83
CA GLN A 681 1.06 -50.29 44.89
C GLN A 681 0.28 -49.93 46.17
N GLU A 682 0.97 -49.76 47.29
CA GLU A 682 0.37 -49.44 48.59
C GLU A 682 -0.26 -48.04 48.58
N LEU A 683 0.31 -47.09 47.83
CA LEU A 683 -0.17 -45.71 47.75
C LEU A 683 -1.46 -45.56 46.94
N VAL A 684 -1.59 -46.29 45.83
CA VAL A 684 -2.66 -46.08 44.84
C VAL A 684 -3.54 -47.30 44.59
N GLY A 685 -3.22 -48.47 45.15
CA GLY A 685 -3.87 -49.74 44.81
C GLY A 685 -5.37 -49.76 45.07
N ASN A 686 -5.83 -49.08 46.13
CA ASN A 686 -7.25 -48.95 46.45
C ASN A 686 -8.00 -47.97 45.53
N LEU A 687 -7.28 -47.17 44.74
CA LEU A 687 -7.84 -46.24 43.74
C LEU A 687 -8.04 -46.93 42.38
N LEU A 688 -7.45 -48.11 42.17
CA LEU A 688 -7.58 -48.89 40.94
C LEU A 688 -8.88 -49.72 40.95
N ASP A 689 -9.29 -50.24 39.80
CA ASP A 689 -10.44 -51.14 39.75
C ASP A 689 -10.16 -52.48 40.44
N SER A 690 -11.22 -53.13 40.92
CA SER A 690 -11.11 -54.39 41.64
C SER A 690 -10.36 -55.44 40.82
N GLY A 691 -9.28 -55.98 41.38
CA GLY A 691 -8.43 -56.98 40.72
C GLY A 691 -7.30 -56.41 39.86
N ASP A 692 -7.09 -55.09 39.89
CA ASP A 692 -5.91 -54.46 39.32
C ASP A 692 -4.80 -54.22 40.33
N THR A 693 -3.57 -54.30 39.82
CA THR A 693 -2.36 -53.78 40.45
C THR A 693 -1.79 -52.70 39.55
N LEU A 694 -0.97 -51.80 40.11
CA LEU A 694 -0.29 -50.74 39.38
C LEU A 694 0.59 -51.31 38.25
N GLU A 695 1.30 -52.41 38.53
CA GLU A 695 2.10 -53.12 37.55
C GLU A 695 1.25 -53.69 36.40
N LYS A 696 0.15 -54.37 36.74
CA LYS A 696 -0.79 -54.90 35.73
C LYS A 696 -1.41 -53.78 34.91
N ALA A 697 -1.84 -52.68 35.55
CA ALA A 697 -2.41 -51.54 34.86
C ALA A 697 -1.41 -50.86 33.91
N MET A 698 -0.12 -50.75 34.29
CA MET A 698 0.94 -50.29 33.38
C MET A 698 1.14 -51.26 32.19
N ALA A 699 1.19 -52.57 32.46
CA ALA A 699 1.35 -53.60 31.41
C ALA A 699 0.17 -53.61 30.42
N ASP A 700 -1.06 -53.41 30.92
CA ASP A 700 -2.28 -53.28 30.12
C ASP A 700 -2.31 -51.96 29.33
N GLY A 701 -1.45 -50.99 29.68
CA GLY A 701 -1.39 -49.67 29.06
C GLY A 701 -2.49 -48.72 29.54
N ARG A 702 -2.96 -48.88 30.78
CA ARG A 702 -3.98 -48.04 31.43
C ARG A 702 -3.41 -46.99 32.37
N ILE A 703 -2.09 -46.88 32.47
CA ILE A 703 -1.42 -45.86 33.27
C ILE A 703 -0.75 -44.83 32.36
N TYR A 704 -0.99 -43.56 32.65
CA TYR A 704 -0.48 -42.41 31.91
C TYR A 704 0.14 -41.42 32.87
N MET A 705 1.01 -40.54 32.39
CA MET A 705 1.65 -39.52 33.21
C MET A 705 1.89 -38.23 32.45
N VAL A 706 2.07 -37.16 33.22
CA VAL A 706 2.70 -35.90 32.78
C VAL A 706 3.92 -35.65 33.65
N ASP A 707 4.98 -35.11 33.04
CA ASP A 707 6.22 -34.73 33.71
C ASP A 707 6.64 -33.33 33.26
N TYR A 708 6.51 -32.35 34.16
CA TYR A 708 6.87 -30.96 33.89
C TYR A 708 8.30 -30.63 34.32
N LYS A 709 9.23 -31.59 34.29
CA LYS A 709 10.66 -31.38 34.55
C LYS A 709 11.27 -30.18 33.82
N ILE A 710 10.77 -29.86 32.62
CA ILE A 710 11.23 -28.69 31.87
C ILE A 710 11.11 -27.37 32.66
N LEU A 711 10.18 -27.28 33.61
CA LEU A 711 9.95 -26.12 34.48
C LEU A 711 10.98 -25.98 35.61
N GLU A 712 11.83 -26.98 35.84
CA GLU A 712 12.92 -26.90 36.82
C GLU A 712 13.88 -25.73 36.46
N ASP A 713 14.34 -24.99 37.46
CA ASP A 713 15.23 -23.82 37.31
C ASP A 713 14.70 -22.66 36.45
N ILE A 714 13.42 -22.65 36.07
CA ILE A 714 12.83 -21.50 35.39
C ILE A 714 12.53 -20.40 36.42
N PRO A 715 13.04 -19.16 36.24
CA PRO A 715 12.77 -18.07 37.17
C PRO A 715 11.28 -17.74 37.28
N HIS A 716 10.83 -17.40 38.48
CA HIS A 716 9.45 -16.96 38.73
C HIS A 716 9.37 -15.43 38.87
N TYR A 717 8.18 -14.88 38.62
CA TYR A 717 7.92 -13.46 38.84
C TYR A 717 8.21 -13.06 40.30
N GLY A 718 8.99 -12.00 40.49
CA GLY A 718 9.36 -11.50 41.81
C GLY A 718 10.39 -12.34 42.57
N GLN A 719 10.97 -13.40 41.97
CA GLN A 719 11.94 -14.27 42.66
C GLN A 719 13.17 -13.52 43.17
N ASP A 720 13.75 -12.65 42.32
CA ASP A 720 14.95 -11.86 42.64
C ASP A 720 14.64 -10.37 42.86
N ARG A 721 13.36 -10.02 43.03
CA ARG A 721 12.87 -8.63 43.10
C ARG A 721 11.97 -8.45 44.33
N PRO A 722 12.55 -8.06 45.49
CA PRO A 722 11.80 -7.94 46.75
C PRO A 722 10.78 -6.79 46.74
N ASP A 723 10.86 -5.89 45.74
CA ASP A 723 9.89 -4.82 45.50
C ASP A 723 8.61 -5.30 44.79
N LEU A 724 8.59 -6.53 44.27
CA LEU A 724 7.46 -7.13 43.56
C LEU A 724 6.82 -8.25 44.40
N GLU A 725 5.54 -8.53 44.15
CA GLU A 725 4.90 -9.73 44.71
C GLU A 725 5.57 -10.99 44.15
N ARG A 726 5.98 -11.90 45.03
CA ARG A 726 6.60 -13.17 44.63
C ARG A 726 5.55 -14.19 44.22
N ARG A 727 5.76 -14.83 43.06
CA ARG A 727 4.98 -15.98 42.57
C ARG A 727 5.78 -17.27 42.71
N TYR A 728 5.07 -18.39 42.69
CA TYR A 728 5.64 -19.72 42.93
C TYR A 728 5.20 -20.70 41.86
N MET A 729 6.12 -21.61 41.49
CA MET A 729 5.89 -22.69 40.52
C MET A 729 6.40 -24.02 41.07
N CYS A 730 5.83 -25.09 40.54
CA CYS A 730 6.30 -26.46 40.73
C CYS A 730 6.62 -27.09 39.36
N ALA A 731 7.62 -27.96 39.33
CA ALA A 731 7.92 -28.83 38.19
C ALA A 731 7.24 -30.18 38.40
N SER A 732 5.90 -30.15 38.49
CA SER A 732 5.09 -31.24 39.02
C SER A 732 5.11 -32.49 38.13
N LEU A 733 4.89 -33.65 38.75
CA LEU A 733 4.56 -34.91 38.09
C LEU A 733 3.13 -35.33 38.45
N GLY A 734 2.40 -35.88 37.48
CA GLY A 734 1.05 -36.41 37.69
C GLY A 734 0.92 -37.80 37.09
N LEU A 735 0.36 -38.75 37.84
CA LEU A 735 0.05 -40.10 37.40
C LEU A 735 -1.46 -40.25 37.24
N PHE A 736 -1.89 -40.86 36.14
CA PHE A 736 -3.28 -41.05 35.77
C PHE A 736 -3.58 -42.52 35.46
N TYR A 737 -4.83 -42.91 35.70
CA TYR A 737 -5.33 -44.26 35.45
C TYR A 737 -6.61 -44.21 34.62
N VAL A 738 -6.71 -45.11 33.64
CA VAL A 738 -7.92 -45.34 32.86
C VAL A 738 -8.78 -46.39 33.55
N LYS A 739 -9.92 -45.95 34.06
CA LYS A 739 -10.94 -46.78 34.69
C LYS A 739 -11.63 -47.70 33.68
N GLY A 740 -12.26 -48.77 34.14
CA GLY A 740 -13.00 -49.73 33.31
C GLY A 740 -14.22 -49.13 32.61
N ASN A 741 -14.72 -47.99 33.08
CA ASN A 741 -15.75 -47.20 32.41
C ASN A 741 -15.18 -46.25 31.32
N GLY A 742 -13.85 -46.17 31.18
CA GLY A 742 -13.14 -45.33 30.22
C GLY A 742 -12.74 -43.95 30.72
N ASP A 743 -13.02 -43.58 31.97
CA ASP A 743 -12.58 -42.30 32.52
C ASP A 743 -11.08 -42.30 32.82
N LEU A 744 -10.38 -41.25 32.42
CA LEU A 744 -9.02 -40.96 32.88
C LEU A 744 -9.10 -40.17 34.18
N VAL A 745 -8.48 -40.66 35.26
CA VAL A 745 -8.46 -39.99 36.57
C VAL A 745 -7.04 -39.84 37.12
N PRO A 746 -6.68 -38.70 37.75
CA PRO A 746 -5.43 -38.57 38.48
C PRO A 746 -5.42 -39.44 39.73
N ILE A 747 -4.32 -40.14 39.99
CA ILE A 747 -4.16 -41.04 41.14
C ILE A 747 -2.95 -40.68 42.02
N ALA A 748 -1.99 -39.92 41.51
CA ALA A 748 -0.85 -39.42 42.28
C ALA A 748 -0.31 -38.10 41.70
N VAL A 749 0.17 -37.20 42.58
CA VAL A 749 0.85 -35.95 42.21
C VAL A 749 2.08 -35.76 43.10
N GLN A 750 3.18 -35.28 42.53
CA GLN A 750 4.38 -34.83 43.26
C GLN A 750 4.76 -33.43 42.76
N PHE A 751 5.11 -32.50 43.65
CA PHE A 751 5.30 -31.09 43.26
C PHE A 751 6.66 -30.80 42.66
N HIS A 752 7.70 -31.38 43.22
CA HIS A 752 9.07 -31.22 42.74
C HIS A 752 9.62 -32.53 42.20
N GLN A 753 10.67 -32.44 41.39
CA GLN A 753 11.25 -33.60 40.70
C GLN A 753 11.89 -34.58 41.68
N GLU A 754 12.64 -34.10 42.67
CA GLU A 754 13.34 -34.93 43.64
C GLU A 754 12.42 -35.37 44.81
N PRO A 755 12.31 -36.67 45.11
CA PRO A 755 11.51 -37.16 46.23
C PRO A 755 12.23 -36.93 47.58
N HIS A 756 11.52 -36.35 48.56
CA HIS A 756 12.00 -36.20 49.94
C HIS A 756 10.83 -35.98 50.92
N ASP A 757 11.10 -35.99 52.23
CA ASP A 757 10.07 -35.89 53.29
C ASP A 757 9.21 -34.61 53.23
N GLU A 758 9.72 -33.53 52.61
CA GLU A 758 9.02 -32.26 52.41
C GLU A 758 8.42 -32.10 50.99
N ASN A 759 8.54 -33.12 50.14
CA ASN A 759 7.90 -33.22 48.82
C ASN A 759 7.22 -34.61 48.70
N PRO A 760 6.16 -34.86 49.49
CA PRO A 760 5.48 -36.15 49.49
C PRO A 760 4.68 -36.37 48.19
N ILE A 761 4.30 -37.62 47.95
CA ILE A 761 3.35 -37.98 46.90
C ILE A 761 1.93 -37.80 47.46
N TRP A 762 1.15 -36.96 46.79
CA TRP A 762 -0.25 -36.67 47.10
C TRP A 762 -1.16 -37.59 46.31
N THR A 763 -2.22 -38.10 46.93
CA THR A 763 -3.19 -38.99 46.26
C THR A 763 -4.63 -38.64 46.67
N PRO A 764 -5.65 -39.13 45.94
CA PRO A 764 -7.05 -39.01 46.35
C PRO A 764 -7.39 -39.60 47.74
N ASN A 765 -6.48 -40.37 48.36
CA ASN A 765 -6.65 -40.88 49.72
C ASN A 765 -6.33 -39.82 50.79
N ASP A 766 -5.70 -38.72 50.42
CA ASP A 766 -5.41 -37.61 51.33
C ASP A 766 -6.69 -36.80 51.64
N SER A 767 -6.59 -35.79 52.52
CA SER A 767 -7.75 -34.93 52.79
C SER A 767 -8.22 -34.22 51.51
N GLU A 768 -9.53 -33.92 51.41
CA GLU A 768 -10.11 -33.31 50.22
C GLU A 768 -9.38 -32.01 49.82
N MET A 769 -8.97 -31.20 50.79
CA MET A 769 -8.25 -29.95 50.53
C MET A 769 -6.79 -30.17 50.15
N ASP A 770 -6.10 -31.15 50.74
CA ASP A 770 -4.74 -31.52 50.30
C ASP A 770 -4.76 -32.00 48.84
N TRP A 771 -5.70 -32.87 48.49
CA TRP A 771 -5.82 -33.39 47.13
C TRP A 771 -6.24 -32.30 46.13
N THR A 772 -7.14 -31.41 46.52
CA THR A 772 -7.50 -30.23 45.71
C THR A 772 -6.30 -29.33 45.49
N CYS A 773 -5.52 -29.04 46.53
CA CYS A 773 -4.26 -28.31 46.43
C CYS A 773 -3.30 -28.98 45.45
N ALA A 774 -3.17 -30.31 45.54
CA ALA A 774 -2.27 -31.06 44.69
C ALA A 774 -2.64 -30.95 43.20
N LYS A 775 -3.93 -31.07 42.88
CA LYS A 775 -4.44 -30.85 41.52
C LYS A 775 -4.19 -29.42 41.04
N LEU A 776 -4.40 -28.41 41.87
CA LEU A 776 -4.17 -27.00 41.50
C LEU A 776 -2.70 -26.73 41.12
N TRP A 777 -1.74 -27.28 41.87
CA TRP A 777 -0.32 -27.17 41.55
C TRP A 777 0.05 -27.90 40.25
N LEU A 778 -0.50 -29.09 40.02
CA LEU A 778 -0.33 -29.81 38.75
C LEU A 778 -0.90 -29.00 37.57
N ARG A 779 -2.10 -28.45 37.72
CA ARG A 779 -2.74 -27.59 36.70
C ARG A 779 -2.01 -26.26 36.50
N ASN A 780 -1.37 -25.71 37.54
CA ASN A 780 -0.52 -24.53 37.40
C ASN A 780 0.72 -24.82 36.54
N SER A 781 1.43 -25.94 36.78
CA SER A 781 2.53 -26.41 35.93
C SER A 781 2.07 -26.59 34.48
N ASP A 782 0.92 -27.26 34.28
CA ASP A 782 0.30 -27.42 32.97
C ASP A 782 0.01 -26.09 32.29
N THR A 783 -0.45 -25.09 33.04
CA THR A 783 -0.76 -23.75 32.51
C THR A 783 0.50 -23.03 32.02
N GLN A 784 1.62 -23.12 32.74
CA GLN A 784 2.86 -22.48 32.30
C GLN A 784 3.38 -23.13 31.02
N PHE A 785 3.32 -24.47 30.96
CA PHE A 785 3.74 -25.22 29.78
C PHE A 785 2.81 -24.99 28.59
N HIS A 786 1.49 -25.00 28.81
CA HIS A 786 0.49 -24.72 27.78
C HIS A 786 0.74 -23.38 27.10
N GLN A 787 0.73 -22.30 27.89
CA GLN A 787 0.74 -20.95 27.35
C GLN A 787 2.03 -20.67 26.57
N MET A 788 3.18 -21.02 27.15
CA MET A 788 4.47 -20.67 26.58
C MET A 788 4.96 -21.68 25.56
N VAL A 789 4.74 -22.97 25.78
CA VAL A 789 5.26 -24.03 24.91
C VAL A 789 4.21 -24.50 23.92
N THR A 790 3.10 -25.08 24.37
CA THR A 790 2.10 -25.70 23.49
C THR A 790 1.42 -24.68 22.58
N HIS A 791 1.07 -23.51 23.11
CA HIS A 791 0.40 -22.43 22.39
C HIS A 791 1.43 -21.52 21.72
N LEU A 792 2.09 -20.63 22.46
CA LEU A 792 2.92 -19.58 21.87
C LEU A 792 4.10 -20.12 21.06
N LEU A 793 4.96 -20.96 21.63
CA LEU A 793 6.14 -21.46 20.90
C LEU A 793 5.74 -22.40 19.76
N ARG A 794 5.00 -23.47 20.04
CA ARG A 794 4.73 -24.57 19.08
C ARG A 794 3.64 -24.25 18.06
N THR A 795 2.94 -23.13 18.16
CA THR A 795 2.07 -22.68 17.06
C THR A 795 2.61 -21.38 16.48
N HIS A 796 2.40 -20.26 17.16
CA HIS A 796 2.79 -18.93 16.69
C HIS A 796 4.25 -18.83 16.26
N LEU A 797 5.19 -19.00 17.19
CA LEU A 797 6.60 -18.70 16.92
C LEU A 797 7.25 -19.72 16.01
N PHE A 798 6.86 -21.00 16.10
CA PHE A 798 7.40 -22.04 15.22
C PHE A 798 6.80 -21.96 13.81
N MET A 799 5.57 -21.47 13.61
CA MET A 799 5.00 -21.30 12.26
C MET A 799 5.37 -19.96 11.60
N GLU A 800 5.82 -18.96 12.36
CA GLU A 800 6.27 -17.68 11.79
C GLU A 800 7.40 -17.81 10.75
N PRO A 801 8.47 -18.61 10.97
CA PRO A 801 9.48 -18.85 9.96
C PRO A 801 8.92 -19.32 8.61
N ILE A 802 7.90 -20.19 8.65
CA ILE A 802 7.22 -20.69 7.45
C ILE A 802 6.68 -19.52 6.64
N ALA A 803 5.95 -18.60 7.28
CA ALA A 803 5.42 -17.43 6.63
C ALA A 803 6.53 -16.55 6.04
N VAL A 804 7.55 -16.21 6.84
CA VAL A 804 8.67 -15.35 6.40
C VAL A 804 9.38 -15.96 5.17
N ALA A 805 9.77 -17.23 5.23
CA ALA A 805 10.42 -17.90 4.12
C ALA A 805 9.50 -18.01 2.89
N SER A 806 8.20 -18.29 3.07
CA SER A 806 7.24 -18.36 1.96
C SER A 806 7.15 -17.03 1.21
N TYR A 807 7.09 -15.90 1.92
CA TYR A 807 7.16 -14.58 1.30
C TYR A 807 8.51 -14.36 0.61
N ARG A 808 9.62 -14.86 1.14
CA ARG A 808 10.96 -14.62 0.58
C ARG A 808 11.33 -15.48 -0.63
N GLN A 809 10.85 -16.71 -0.70
CA GLN A 809 11.39 -17.73 -1.62
C GLN A 809 10.37 -18.30 -2.60
N LEU A 810 9.06 -18.12 -2.36
CA LEU A 810 8.02 -18.61 -3.26
C LEU A 810 7.35 -17.42 -4.00
N PRO A 811 7.41 -17.35 -5.33
CA PRO A 811 6.70 -16.34 -6.09
C PRO A 811 5.20 -16.63 -6.11
N THR A 812 4.38 -15.61 -6.41
CA THR A 812 2.91 -15.71 -6.32
C THR A 812 2.29 -16.74 -7.28
N ILE A 813 3.01 -17.07 -8.36
CA ILE A 813 2.61 -18.07 -9.34
C ILE A 813 2.90 -19.52 -8.88
N HIS A 814 3.68 -19.72 -7.82
CA HIS A 814 4.08 -21.05 -7.38
C HIS A 814 2.90 -21.81 -6.73
N PRO A 815 2.67 -23.10 -7.03
CA PRO A 815 1.55 -23.85 -6.47
C PRO A 815 1.62 -23.96 -4.94
N VAL A 816 2.80 -24.20 -4.37
CA VAL A 816 2.99 -24.19 -2.90
C VAL A 816 2.70 -22.83 -2.26
N TRP A 817 2.99 -21.71 -2.92
CA TRP A 817 2.59 -20.39 -2.43
C TRP A 817 1.07 -20.26 -2.36
N LYS A 818 0.38 -20.60 -3.46
CA LYS A 818 -1.08 -20.52 -3.55
C LYS A 818 -1.77 -21.40 -2.52
N LEU A 819 -1.20 -22.58 -2.23
CA LEU A 819 -1.68 -23.49 -1.19
C LEU A 819 -1.48 -22.93 0.22
N LEU A 820 -0.31 -22.36 0.52
CA LEU A 820 0.02 -21.89 1.88
C LEU A 820 -0.51 -20.50 2.22
N ALA A 821 -0.69 -19.60 1.24
CA ALA A 821 -1.04 -18.21 1.47
C ALA A 821 -2.24 -17.99 2.40
N PRO A 822 -3.35 -18.75 2.29
CA PRO A 822 -4.47 -18.66 3.24
C PRO A 822 -4.10 -19.09 4.68
N HIS A 823 -3.14 -19.99 4.83
CA HIS A 823 -2.78 -20.63 6.10
C HIS A 823 -1.66 -19.90 6.86
N ILE A 824 -0.97 -18.96 6.22
CA ILE A 824 0.07 -18.12 6.84
C ILE A 824 -0.38 -16.66 7.03
N ARG A 825 -1.65 -16.37 6.74
CA ARG A 825 -2.23 -15.03 6.92
C ARG A 825 -2.24 -14.64 8.40
N GLY A 826 -1.95 -13.39 8.72
CA GLY A 826 -2.08 -12.85 10.08
C GLY A 826 -0.93 -13.19 11.04
N VAL A 827 -0.25 -14.34 10.88
CA VAL A 827 0.78 -14.80 11.83
C VAL A 827 1.91 -13.78 12.04
N LEU A 828 2.35 -13.10 10.97
CA LEU A 828 3.38 -12.05 11.06
C LEU A 828 2.90 -10.83 11.87
N ALA A 829 1.65 -10.40 11.68
CA ALA A 829 1.08 -9.28 12.43
C ALA A 829 0.86 -9.63 13.91
N ILE A 830 0.24 -10.78 14.19
CA ILE A 830 -0.09 -11.17 15.56
C ILE A 830 1.17 -11.48 16.38
N ASN A 831 2.19 -12.10 15.79
CA ASN A 831 3.44 -12.34 16.50
C ASN A 831 4.25 -11.06 16.72
N THR A 832 4.24 -10.14 15.76
CA THR A 832 4.84 -8.81 15.95
C THR A 832 4.14 -8.07 17.10
N LEU A 833 2.81 -8.10 17.16
CA LEU A 833 2.06 -7.55 18.29
C LEU A 833 2.38 -8.29 19.60
N GLY A 834 2.45 -9.62 19.56
CA GLY A 834 2.76 -10.46 20.72
C GLY A 834 4.13 -10.15 21.32
N ARG A 835 5.15 -9.93 20.48
CA ARG A 835 6.46 -9.45 20.96
C ARG A 835 6.34 -8.11 21.70
N ASP A 836 5.56 -7.17 21.17
CA ASP A 836 5.42 -5.82 21.74
C ASP A 836 4.60 -5.77 23.05
N VAL A 837 3.54 -6.58 23.17
CA VAL A 837 2.55 -6.42 24.27
C VAL A 837 2.35 -7.66 25.15
N LEU A 838 2.71 -8.85 24.67
CA LEU A 838 2.54 -10.11 25.40
C LEU A 838 3.84 -10.54 26.08
N ILE A 839 4.94 -10.56 25.32
CA ILE A 839 6.24 -11.14 25.74
C ILE A 839 7.20 -10.07 26.29
N ALA A 840 7.06 -8.81 25.89
CA ALA A 840 7.91 -7.72 26.38
C ALA A 840 7.83 -7.56 27.92
N GLU A 841 8.87 -6.98 28.51
CA GLU A 841 8.89 -6.62 29.94
C GLU A 841 7.68 -5.74 30.30
N GLY A 842 6.96 -6.12 31.36
CA GLY A 842 5.70 -5.46 31.75
C GLY A 842 4.49 -5.82 30.88
N GLY A 843 4.66 -6.71 29.91
CA GLY A 843 3.61 -7.22 29.02
C GLY A 843 2.63 -8.17 29.71
N VAL A 844 1.72 -8.75 28.93
CA VAL A 844 0.62 -9.58 29.47
C VAL A 844 1.12 -10.83 30.22
N ALA A 845 2.19 -11.47 29.76
CA ALA A 845 2.75 -12.65 30.45
C ALA A 845 3.25 -12.30 31.87
N ASP A 846 3.90 -11.15 32.03
CA ASP A 846 4.38 -10.64 33.34
C ASP A 846 3.23 -10.39 34.32
N ASN A 847 2.08 -9.97 33.80
CA ASN A 847 0.93 -9.63 34.62
C ASN A 847 0.05 -10.83 34.98
N THR A 848 0.14 -11.95 34.26
CA THR A 848 -0.81 -13.08 34.40
C THR A 848 -0.19 -14.43 34.76
N LEU A 849 1.09 -14.68 34.48
CA LEU A 849 1.71 -16.01 34.63
C LEU A 849 2.70 -16.09 35.80
N THR A 850 2.86 -17.27 36.41
CA THR A 850 3.93 -17.51 37.40
C THR A 850 5.31 -17.24 36.80
N VAL A 851 5.54 -17.66 35.56
CA VAL A 851 6.82 -17.47 34.83
C VAL A 851 6.99 -16.05 34.27
N GLY A 852 6.16 -15.09 34.66
CA GLY A 852 6.37 -13.68 34.35
C GLY A 852 7.75 -13.16 34.82
N GLY A 853 8.15 -11.99 34.32
CA GLY A 853 9.42 -11.33 34.68
C GLY A 853 10.63 -11.91 33.95
N GLY A 854 10.42 -12.46 32.75
CA GLY A 854 11.45 -13.06 31.90
C GLY A 854 11.54 -14.59 31.94
N GLY A 855 11.01 -15.25 32.97
CA GLY A 855 11.00 -16.73 33.07
C GLY A 855 10.29 -17.42 31.90
N HIS A 856 9.26 -16.79 31.36
CA HIS A 856 8.47 -17.26 30.24
C HIS A 856 9.27 -17.34 28.94
N VAL A 857 10.15 -16.37 28.69
CA VAL A 857 11.12 -16.41 27.58
C VAL A 857 12.14 -17.51 27.82
N THR A 858 12.67 -17.63 29.04
CA THR A 858 13.62 -18.68 29.42
C THR A 858 13.03 -20.08 29.21
N LEU A 859 11.76 -20.30 29.56
CA LEU A 859 11.06 -21.56 29.33
C LEU A 859 10.95 -21.89 27.84
N MET A 860 10.55 -20.93 27.00
CA MET A 860 10.49 -21.14 25.55
C MET A 860 11.86 -21.46 24.97
N LYS A 861 12.90 -20.72 25.36
CA LYS A 861 14.29 -21.00 24.93
C LYS A 861 14.75 -22.38 25.37
N LYS A 862 14.50 -22.76 26.63
CA LYS A 862 14.88 -24.07 27.17
C LYS A 862 14.22 -25.20 26.37
N PHE A 863 12.90 -25.12 26.13
CA PHE A 863 12.18 -26.12 25.35
C PHE A 863 12.63 -26.17 23.89
N TYR A 864 12.81 -25.00 23.25
CA TYR A 864 13.26 -24.93 21.86
C TYR A 864 14.60 -25.63 21.69
N LYS A 865 15.57 -25.32 22.57
CA LYS A 865 16.90 -25.93 22.57
C LYS A 865 16.88 -27.44 22.76
N SER A 866 16.10 -27.97 23.71
CA SER A 866 16.20 -29.38 24.09
C SER A 866 15.28 -30.32 23.33
N SER A 867 14.10 -29.84 22.91
CA SER A 867 12.96 -30.72 22.64
C SER A 867 12.17 -30.37 21.37
N SER A 868 12.36 -29.17 20.80
CA SER A 868 11.62 -28.74 19.61
C SER A 868 12.23 -29.32 18.32
N THR A 869 11.54 -30.30 17.73
CA THR A 869 11.95 -30.96 16.49
C THR A 869 10.80 -31.08 15.49
N TRP A 870 11.10 -31.12 14.18
CA TRP A 870 10.09 -31.22 13.12
C TRP A 870 9.19 -32.46 13.24
N PRO A 871 9.68 -33.66 13.60
CA PRO A 871 8.82 -34.82 13.83
C PRO A 871 7.71 -34.58 14.87
N SER A 872 7.90 -33.63 15.80
CA SER A 872 6.88 -33.24 16.80
C SER A 872 5.67 -32.48 16.22
N TYR A 873 5.63 -32.27 14.90
CA TYR A 873 4.52 -31.66 14.16
C TYR A 873 3.78 -32.67 13.26
N ILE A 874 4.25 -33.92 13.20
CA ILE A 874 3.59 -35.01 12.48
C ILE A 874 2.60 -35.68 13.42
N LEU A 875 1.36 -35.19 13.47
CA LEU A 875 0.37 -35.56 14.49
C LEU A 875 0.23 -37.08 14.71
N PRO A 876 0.05 -37.94 13.68
CA PRO A 876 -0.07 -39.38 13.91
C PRO A 876 1.15 -39.99 14.60
N GLN A 877 2.35 -39.49 14.28
CA GLN A 877 3.60 -39.94 14.89
C GLN A 877 3.70 -39.44 16.33
N VAL A 878 3.33 -38.18 16.60
CA VAL A 878 3.31 -37.60 17.96
C VAL A 878 2.41 -38.39 18.91
N LEU A 879 1.20 -38.74 18.46
CA LEU A 879 0.25 -39.53 19.26
C LEU A 879 0.79 -40.94 19.55
N LYS A 880 1.48 -41.53 18.57
CA LYS A 880 2.10 -42.85 18.69
C LYS A 880 3.32 -42.83 19.63
N ASP A 881 4.19 -41.83 19.51
CA ASP A 881 5.39 -41.68 20.35
C ASP A 881 5.02 -41.46 21.82
N ARG A 882 3.93 -40.73 22.07
CA ARG A 882 3.35 -40.58 23.41
C ARG A 882 2.56 -41.81 23.89
N GLY A 883 2.27 -42.77 23.02
CA GLY A 883 1.49 -43.97 23.33
C GLY A 883 0.01 -43.71 23.63
N VAL A 884 -0.55 -42.63 23.08
CA VAL A 884 -1.94 -42.17 23.26
C VAL A 884 -2.82 -42.37 22.02
N ASP A 885 -2.28 -43.01 20.98
CA ASP A 885 -2.93 -43.27 19.70
C ASP A 885 -4.01 -44.36 19.74
N ASP A 886 -3.92 -45.31 20.68
CA ASP A 886 -4.84 -46.44 20.79
C ASP A 886 -6.17 -46.06 21.49
N PRO A 887 -7.31 -46.01 20.79
CA PRO A 887 -8.60 -45.65 21.37
C PRO A 887 -9.18 -46.70 22.31
N LYS A 888 -8.70 -47.95 22.28
CA LYS A 888 -9.14 -48.99 23.21
C LYS A 888 -8.48 -48.87 24.57
N LYS A 889 -7.24 -48.38 24.60
CA LYS A 889 -6.47 -48.18 25.84
C LYS A 889 -6.73 -46.82 26.47
N LEU A 890 -6.93 -45.80 25.64
CA LEU A 890 -7.29 -44.44 26.06
C LEU A 890 -8.54 -43.99 25.31
N PRO A 891 -9.74 -44.40 25.76
CA PRO A 891 -11.00 -43.95 25.19
C PRO A 891 -11.26 -42.47 25.55
N ASN A 892 -12.31 -41.89 24.98
CA ASN A 892 -12.77 -40.51 25.26
C ASN A 892 -11.73 -39.41 25.00
N PHE A 893 -10.75 -39.66 24.13
CA PHE A 893 -9.77 -38.66 23.69
C PHE A 893 -10.24 -38.02 22.38
N HIS A 894 -11.15 -37.04 22.51
CA HIS A 894 -11.85 -36.42 21.39
C HIS A 894 -10.93 -35.55 20.53
N TYR A 895 -9.96 -34.85 21.13
CA TYR A 895 -8.93 -34.14 20.37
C TYR A 895 -8.20 -35.06 19.39
N ARG A 896 -7.75 -36.25 19.83
CA ARG A 896 -7.12 -37.25 18.95
C ARG A 896 -8.04 -37.65 17.81
N GLU A 897 -9.27 -38.01 18.13
CA GLU A 897 -10.25 -38.51 17.15
C GLU A 897 -10.52 -37.50 16.05
N ASP A 898 -10.77 -36.25 16.43
CA ASP A 898 -11.09 -35.18 15.49
C ASP A 898 -9.85 -34.75 14.71
N SER A 899 -8.71 -34.61 15.41
CA SER A 899 -7.44 -34.22 14.80
C SER A 899 -6.97 -35.23 13.76
N LEU A 900 -7.10 -36.54 13.98
CA LEU A 900 -6.72 -37.56 13.00
C LEU A 900 -7.60 -37.51 11.74
N LYS A 901 -8.90 -37.24 11.89
CA LYS A 901 -9.81 -37.06 10.75
C LYS A 901 -9.45 -35.82 9.94
N LEU A 902 -9.21 -34.70 10.61
CA LEU A 902 -8.80 -33.44 9.98
C LEU A 902 -7.42 -33.57 9.32
N TRP A 903 -6.46 -34.19 9.98
CA TRP A 903 -5.14 -34.50 9.42
C TRP A 903 -5.26 -35.31 8.13
N ALA A 904 -6.05 -36.39 8.13
CA ALA A 904 -6.27 -37.21 6.94
C ALA A 904 -6.96 -36.42 5.81
N ALA A 905 -7.91 -35.54 6.13
CA ALA A 905 -8.57 -34.68 5.16
C ALA A 905 -7.61 -33.66 4.53
N ILE A 906 -6.78 -33.00 5.36
CA ILE A 906 -5.74 -32.05 4.90
C ILE A 906 -4.68 -32.78 4.09
N ALA A 907 -4.18 -33.93 4.54
CA ALA A 907 -3.19 -34.71 3.81
C ALA A 907 -3.68 -35.13 2.42
N ALA A 908 -4.95 -35.56 2.34
CA ALA A 908 -5.58 -35.88 1.06
C ALA A 908 -5.71 -34.63 0.17
N PHE A 909 -6.12 -33.50 0.73
CA PHE A 909 -6.25 -32.22 0.01
C PHE A 909 -4.90 -31.74 -0.55
N VAL A 910 -3.86 -31.69 0.27
CA VAL A 910 -2.49 -31.31 -0.13
C VAL A 910 -2.00 -32.20 -1.27
N LYS A 911 -2.16 -33.52 -1.12
CA LYS A 911 -1.78 -34.49 -2.16
C LYS A 911 -2.56 -34.27 -3.45
N GLU A 912 -3.87 -34.09 -3.38
CA GLU A 912 -4.74 -33.92 -4.54
C GLU A 912 -4.38 -32.65 -5.33
N ILE A 913 -4.18 -31.53 -4.65
CA ILE A 913 -3.72 -30.27 -5.25
C ILE A 913 -2.35 -30.44 -5.91
N LEU A 914 -1.36 -30.92 -5.15
CA LEU A 914 0.03 -30.90 -5.62
C LEU A 914 0.34 -31.99 -6.64
N SER A 915 -0.45 -33.07 -6.69
CA SER A 915 -0.33 -34.09 -7.73
C SER A 915 -0.64 -33.57 -9.13
N GLY A 916 -1.32 -32.43 -9.26
CA GLY A 916 -1.51 -31.73 -10.53
C GLY A 916 -0.27 -30.98 -11.04
N TYR A 917 0.76 -30.83 -10.22
CA TYR A 917 1.98 -30.08 -10.55
C TYR A 917 3.25 -30.92 -10.40
N TYR A 918 3.35 -31.76 -9.36
CA TYR A 918 4.49 -32.66 -9.13
C TYR A 918 4.09 -34.12 -9.41
N HIS A 919 4.48 -34.62 -10.57
CA HIS A 919 4.20 -35.97 -11.06
C HIS A 919 5.28 -36.98 -10.66
N SER A 920 6.46 -36.50 -10.25
CA SER A 920 7.56 -37.35 -9.81
C SER A 920 8.45 -36.68 -8.76
N ASP A 921 9.13 -37.50 -7.96
CA ASP A 921 10.15 -37.04 -7.00
C ASP A 921 11.24 -36.19 -7.67
N GLY A 922 11.56 -36.50 -8.93
CA GLY A 922 12.52 -35.74 -9.73
C GLY A 922 12.10 -34.29 -10.01
N GLU A 923 10.79 -34.00 -10.08
CA GLU A 923 10.30 -32.63 -10.24
C GLU A 923 10.42 -31.84 -8.93
N VAL A 924 10.14 -32.48 -7.78
CA VAL A 924 10.36 -31.87 -6.44
C VAL A 924 11.84 -31.49 -6.26
N GLN A 925 12.75 -32.38 -6.64
CA GLN A 925 14.20 -32.16 -6.51
C GLN A 925 14.73 -31.04 -7.43
N LYS A 926 14.14 -30.86 -8.62
CA LYS A 926 14.55 -29.86 -9.61
C LYS A 926 13.96 -28.47 -9.36
N ASP A 927 12.93 -28.37 -8.53
CA ASP A 927 12.30 -27.11 -8.16
C ASP A 927 13.21 -26.30 -7.23
N TYR A 928 14.07 -25.47 -7.81
CA TYR A 928 15.03 -24.67 -7.05
C TYR A 928 14.37 -23.64 -6.11
N GLU A 929 13.12 -23.23 -6.36
CA GLU A 929 12.42 -22.28 -5.48
C GLU A 929 11.93 -22.98 -4.22
N LEU A 930 11.35 -24.17 -4.38
CA LEU A 930 11.01 -25.04 -3.25
C LEU A 930 12.25 -25.41 -2.43
N GLN A 931 13.36 -25.77 -3.08
CA GLN A 931 14.59 -26.10 -2.37
C GLN A 931 15.18 -24.87 -1.65
N ASN A 932 15.15 -23.69 -2.26
CA ASN A 932 15.59 -22.45 -1.61
C ASN A 932 14.69 -22.06 -0.44
N TRP A 933 13.37 -22.29 -0.54
CA TRP A 933 12.42 -22.08 0.56
C TRP A 933 12.76 -22.93 1.78
N VAL A 934 12.96 -24.23 1.57
CA VAL A 934 13.33 -25.18 2.63
C VAL A 934 14.70 -24.87 3.20
N LYS A 935 15.65 -24.46 2.35
CA LYS A 935 16.98 -24.03 2.79
C LYS A 935 16.94 -22.75 3.63
N ASP A 936 16.15 -21.75 3.26
CA ASP A 936 15.98 -20.51 4.04
C ASP A 936 15.34 -20.81 5.41
N LEU A 937 14.38 -21.74 5.46
CA LEU A 937 13.85 -22.26 6.71
C LEU A 937 14.90 -22.94 7.57
N HIS A 938 15.72 -23.83 7.00
CA HIS A 938 16.78 -24.51 7.73
C HIS A 938 17.85 -23.54 8.25
N ASP A 939 18.34 -22.65 7.38
CA ASP A 939 19.48 -21.79 7.68
C ASP A 939 19.11 -20.62 8.60
N ASN A 940 17.91 -20.04 8.43
CA ASN A 940 17.51 -18.79 9.11
C ASN A 940 16.26 -18.94 9.99
N GLY A 941 15.33 -19.83 9.62
CA GLY A 941 14.11 -20.07 10.38
C GLY A 941 14.33 -20.95 11.61
N TYR A 942 15.04 -22.06 11.44
CA TYR A 942 15.33 -23.06 12.48
C TYR A 942 16.82 -23.37 12.53
N PRO A 943 17.70 -22.37 12.73
CA PRO A 943 19.13 -22.55 12.64
C PRO A 943 19.63 -23.59 13.65
N ASN A 944 20.43 -24.56 13.17
CA ASN A 944 21.12 -25.50 14.04
C ASN A 944 22.30 -24.81 14.73
N LYS A 945 22.08 -24.33 15.95
CA LYS A 945 23.12 -23.70 16.78
C LYS A 945 23.83 -24.70 17.70
N ALA A 946 25.07 -24.40 18.07
CA ALA A 946 25.80 -25.19 19.06
C ALA A 946 25.03 -25.22 20.40
N GLY A 947 24.86 -26.42 20.96
CA GLY A 947 24.08 -26.62 22.19
C GLY A 947 22.58 -26.81 21.99
N HIS A 948 22.07 -26.74 20.76
CA HIS A 948 20.69 -27.11 20.42
C HIS A 948 20.63 -28.58 20.01
N THR A 949 19.50 -29.24 20.31
CA THR A 949 19.06 -30.43 19.59
C THR A 949 18.83 -30.06 18.13
N ASN A 950 19.20 -30.94 17.20
CA ASN A 950 18.90 -30.72 15.78
C ASN A 950 17.38 -30.62 15.60
N HIS A 951 16.91 -29.46 15.17
CA HIS A 951 15.48 -29.18 15.02
C HIS A 951 14.82 -30.03 13.92
N GLY A 952 15.59 -30.72 13.09
CA GLY A 952 15.05 -31.64 12.08
C GLY A 952 14.34 -30.95 10.92
N ALA A 953 14.47 -29.63 10.78
CA ALA A 953 14.00 -28.91 9.61
C ALA A 953 14.75 -29.44 8.37
N PRO A 954 14.04 -29.88 7.31
CA PRO A 954 14.68 -30.44 6.13
C PRO A 954 15.63 -29.41 5.51
N THR A 955 16.78 -29.87 5.01
CA THR A 955 17.70 -29.05 4.20
C THR A 955 17.31 -29.05 2.72
N SER A 956 16.58 -30.08 2.30
CA SER A 956 16.01 -30.26 0.98
C SER A 956 14.79 -31.18 1.06
N LEU A 957 13.91 -31.09 0.06
CA LEU A 957 12.81 -32.04 -0.13
C LEU A 957 13.11 -32.92 -1.33
N THR A 958 13.11 -34.24 -1.14
CA THR A 958 13.58 -35.21 -2.12
C THR A 958 12.48 -36.03 -2.77
N SER A 959 11.25 -36.00 -2.24
CA SER A 959 10.12 -36.77 -2.77
C SER A 959 8.78 -36.05 -2.60
N CYS A 960 7.80 -36.43 -3.42
CA CYS A 960 6.43 -35.94 -3.30
C CYS A 960 5.83 -36.29 -1.93
N VAL A 961 6.12 -37.48 -1.40
CA VAL A 961 5.62 -37.92 -0.08
C VAL A 961 6.13 -37.01 1.02
N GLN A 962 7.43 -36.68 1.01
CA GLN A 962 8.02 -35.77 1.97
C GLN A 962 7.42 -34.36 1.87
N LEU A 963 7.22 -33.84 0.65
CA LEU A 963 6.58 -32.56 0.41
C LEU A 963 5.16 -32.52 0.97
N TYR A 964 4.35 -33.55 0.72
CA TYR A 964 2.97 -33.61 1.17
C TYR A 964 2.87 -33.68 2.69
N GLU A 965 3.68 -34.50 3.35
CA GLU A 965 3.71 -34.58 4.81
C GLU A 965 4.18 -33.27 5.45
N PHE A 966 5.21 -32.63 4.88
CA PHE A 966 5.73 -31.35 5.34
C PHE A 966 4.65 -30.25 5.30
N LEU A 967 3.95 -30.11 4.17
CA LEU A 967 2.88 -29.12 4.02
C LEU A 967 1.62 -29.46 4.81
N THR A 968 1.30 -30.76 4.98
CA THR A 968 0.21 -31.20 5.87
C THR A 968 0.48 -30.77 7.30
N SER A 969 1.71 -30.97 7.79
CA SER A 969 2.12 -30.58 9.14
C SER A 969 1.96 -29.08 9.37
N ILE A 970 2.36 -28.27 8.39
CA ILE A 970 2.22 -26.80 8.42
C ILE A 970 0.75 -26.39 8.48
N ILE A 971 -0.07 -26.86 7.53
CA ILE A 971 -1.49 -26.45 7.43
C ILE A 971 -2.25 -26.92 8.67
N PHE A 972 -2.01 -28.14 9.14
CA PHE A 972 -2.63 -28.66 10.36
C PHE A 972 -2.23 -27.82 11.58
N THR A 973 -0.97 -27.41 11.68
CA THR A 973 -0.49 -26.63 12.84
C THR A 973 -1.07 -25.21 12.84
N CYS A 974 -1.06 -24.54 11.69
CA CYS A 974 -1.60 -23.19 11.55
C CYS A 974 -3.12 -23.11 11.79
N ALA A 975 -3.85 -24.18 11.46
CA ALA A 975 -5.30 -24.23 11.59
C ALA A 975 -5.72 -25.03 12.83
N CYS A 976 -5.72 -26.37 12.73
CA CYS A 976 -6.32 -27.27 13.70
C CYS A 976 -5.59 -27.26 15.07
N GLN A 977 -4.26 -27.37 15.08
CA GLN A 977 -3.50 -27.40 16.33
C GLN A 977 -3.71 -26.11 17.11
N HIS A 978 -3.49 -24.97 16.45
CA HIS A 978 -3.70 -23.66 17.03
C HIS A 978 -5.13 -23.51 17.56
N ALA A 979 -6.15 -23.87 16.77
CA ALA A 979 -7.53 -23.77 17.21
C ALA A 979 -7.83 -24.63 18.46
N ALA A 980 -7.32 -25.86 18.52
CA ALA A 980 -7.53 -26.77 19.65
C ALA A 980 -6.90 -26.26 20.95
N VAL A 981 -5.75 -25.58 20.87
CA VAL A 981 -4.99 -25.12 22.05
C VAL A 981 -5.24 -23.65 22.38
N ASN A 982 -5.82 -22.87 21.45
CA ASN A 982 -6.17 -21.47 21.65
C ASN A 982 -7.66 -21.29 22.03
N PHE A 983 -8.62 -21.68 21.19
CA PHE A 983 -10.04 -21.36 21.43
C PHE A 983 -10.70 -22.15 22.56
N SER A 984 -10.03 -23.19 23.08
CA SER A 984 -10.44 -23.93 24.27
C SER A 984 -10.07 -23.24 25.58
N GLN A 985 -9.24 -22.19 25.53
CA GLN A 985 -8.74 -21.52 26.72
C GLN A 985 -9.85 -20.92 27.59
N MET A 986 -10.93 -20.40 27.00
CA MET A 986 -12.00 -19.79 27.79
C MET A 986 -12.69 -20.82 28.70
N ASP A 987 -12.88 -22.04 28.20
CA ASP A 987 -13.50 -23.14 28.96
C ASP A 987 -12.55 -23.72 30.02
N VAL A 988 -11.24 -23.50 29.91
CA VAL A 988 -10.23 -24.01 30.86
C VAL A 988 -9.78 -22.97 31.88
N TYR A 989 -9.54 -21.73 31.45
CA TYR A 989 -9.00 -20.64 32.26
C TYR A 989 -10.06 -19.64 32.72
N GLY A 990 -11.25 -19.65 32.11
CA GLY A 990 -12.33 -18.73 32.48
C GLY A 990 -12.75 -18.89 33.94
N PHE A 991 -12.65 -20.09 34.50
CA PHE A 991 -12.78 -20.33 35.93
C PHE A 991 -11.39 -20.59 36.55
N PRO A 992 -10.72 -19.60 37.15
CA PRO A 992 -9.33 -19.72 37.56
C PRO A 992 -8.98 -20.91 38.47
N PRO A 993 -9.84 -21.35 39.41
CA PRO A 993 -9.57 -22.57 40.19
C PRO A 993 -9.50 -23.86 39.36
N ASN A 994 -10.03 -23.88 38.13
CA ASN A 994 -9.86 -25.03 37.25
C ASN A 994 -8.41 -25.18 36.75
N SER A 995 -7.76 -24.07 36.43
CA SER A 995 -6.39 -24.08 35.92
C SER A 995 -5.69 -22.76 36.28
N PRO A 996 -5.09 -22.67 37.49
CA PRO A 996 -4.53 -21.43 37.98
C PRO A 996 -3.34 -20.96 37.14
N ALA A 997 -3.41 -19.73 36.62
CA ALA A 997 -2.32 -19.11 35.88
C ALA A 997 -1.12 -18.74 36.76
N LEU A 998 -1.37 -18.47 38.05
CA LEU A 998 -0.34 -18.16 39.04
C LEU A 998 -0.67 -18.67 40.44
N MET A 999 0.37 -18.82 41.27
CA MET A 999 0.30 -19.18 42.69
C MET A 999 1.15 -18.20 43.52
N ARG A 1000 0.62 -17.77 44.68
CA ARG A 1000 1.19 -16.69 45.53
C ARG A 1000 1.80 -17.18 46.84
N GLN A 1001 1.66 -18.46 47.16
CA GLN A 1001 2.26 -19.10 48.33
C GLN A 1001 3.11 -20.29 47.87
N PRO A 1002 4.14 -20.69 48.63
CA PRO A 1002 4.86 -21.93 48.35
C PRO A 1002 3.93 -23.16 48.50
N PRO A 1003 4.24 -24.27 47.81
CA PRO A 1003 3.49 -25.51 47.98
C PRO A 1003 3.60 -26.04 49.43
N PRO A 1004 2.58 -26.75 49.93
CA PRO A 1004 2.66 -27.36 51.25
C PRO A 1004 3.71 -28.47 51.28
N THR A 1005 4.46 -28.56 52.39
CA THR A 1005 5.51 -29.58 52.58
C THR A 1005 5.07 -30.77 53.43
N LYS A 1006 3.87 -30.71 54.01
CA LYS A 1006 3.30 -31.77 54.88
C LYS A 1006 1.83 -31.97 54.55
N LYS A 1007 1.34 -33.20 54.72
CA LYS A 1007 -0.08 -33.55 54.55
C LYS A 1007 -0.91 -33.14 55.77
N GLY A 1008 -2.22 -32.94 55.58
CA GLY A 1008 -3.19 -32.69 56.63
C GLY A 1008 -3.16 -31.27 57.19
N VAL A 1009 -2.54 -30.32 56.48
CA VAL A 1009 -2.34 -28.93 56.95
C VAL A 1009 -3.04 -27.89 56.08
N VAL A 1010 -3.57 -28.28 54.91
CA VAL A 1010 -4.19 -27.33 53.97
C VAL A 1010 -5.66 -27.12 54.32
N GLY A 1011 -6.04 -25.89 54.68
CA GLY A 1011 -7.44 -25.46 54.76
C GLY A 1011 -7.87 -24.60 53.56
N GLN A 1012 -9.18 -24.32 53.45
CA GLN A 1012 -9.73 -23.46 52.40
C GLN A 1012 -9.12 -22.05 52.41
N ALA A 1013 -8.91 -21.47 53.60
CA ALA A 1013 -8.29 -20.14 53.72
C ALA A 1013 -6.83 -20.12 53.21
N ASP A 1014 -6.10 -21.23 53.34
CA ASP A 1014 -4.73 -21.35 52.82
C ASP A 1014 -4.73 -21.43 51.29
N LEU A 1015 -5.70 -22.16 50.72
CA LEU A 1015 -5.89 -22.21 49.26
C LEU A 1015 -6.26 -20.83 48.67
N MET A 1016 -7.18 -20.09 49.30
CA MET A 1016 -7.55 -18.75 48.83
C MET A 1016 -6.38 -17.75 48.89
N LYS A 1017 -5.50 -17.88 49.90
CA LYS A 1017 -4.25 -17.11 49.96
C LYS A 1017 -3.24 -17.52 48.89
N CYS A 1018 -3.24 -18.79 48.51
CA CYS A 1018 -2.36 -19.33 47.47
C CYS A 1018 -2.80 -18.94 46.06
N LEU A 1019 -4.10 -18.99 45.76
CA LEU A 1019 -4.66 -18.68 44.45
C LEU A 1019 -4.60 -17.18 44.11
N ALA A 1020 -4.72 -16.87 42.83
CA ALA A 1020 -4.72 -15.50 42.31
C ALA A 1020 -5.78 -14.59 42.99
N THR A 1021 -5.39 -13.34 43.27
CA THR A 1021 -6.29 -12.30 43.78
C THR A 1021 -7.41 -11.97 42.78
N LYS A 1022 -8.48 -11.29 43.23
CA LYS A 1022 -9.57 -10.81 42.34
C LYS A 1022 -9.04 -10.05 41.12
N HIS A 1023 -8.05 -9.18 41.32
CA HIS A 1023 -7.43 -8.40 40.24
C HIS A 1023 -6.68 -9.29 39.23
N GLN A 1024 -5.81 -10.18 39.72
CA GLN A 1024 -5.04 -11.11 38.88
C GLN A 1024 -5.94 -12.07 38.10
N SER A 1025 -6.96 -12.63 38.75
CA SER A 1025 -7.97 -13.46 38.09
C SER A 1025 -8.68 -12.70 36.97
N SER A 1026 -9.04 -11.44 37.21
CA SER A 1026 -9.70 -10.60 36.21
C SER A 1026 -8.78 -10.32 35.01
N LEU A 1027 -7.48 -10.11 35.25
CA LEU A 1027 -6.49 -9.97 34.19
C LEU A 1027 -6.36 -11.26 33.37
N THR A 1028 -6.25 -12.43 34.01
CA THR A 1028 -6.21 -13.73 33.31
C THR A 1028 -7.44 -13.94 32.43
N ILE A 1029 -8.64 -13.69 32.97
CA ILE A 1029 -9.89 -13.84 32.22
C ILE A 1029 -9.93 -12.87 31.02
N ALA A 1030 -9.58 -11.61 31.23
CA ALA A 1030 -9.56 -10.61 30.16
C ALA A 1030 -8.55 -10.97 29.07
N THR A 1031 -7.36 -11.46 29.44
CA THR A 1031 -6.36 -11.94 28.51
C THR A 1031 -6.89 -13.09 27.67
N VAL A 1032 -7.48 -14.11 28.29
CA VAL A 1032 -8.00 -15.28 27.56
C VAL A 1032 -9.18 -14.90 26.67
N TYR A 1033 -10.05 -14.00 27.11
CA TYR A 1033 -11.12 -13.46 26.28
C TYR A 1033 -10.59 -12.76 25.03
N ASP A 1034 -9.49 -12.02 25.15
CA ASP A 1034 -8.84 -11.38 24.00
C ASP A 1034 -8.09 -12.37 23.11
N LEU A 1035 -7.42 -13.38 23.68
CA LEU A 1035 -6.73 -14.44 22.93
C LEU A 1035 -7.68 -15.37 22.16
N THR A 1036 -8.92 -15.52 22.62
CA THR A 1036 -9.92 -16.41 21.98
C THR A 1036 -10.91 -15.66 21.08
N ARG A 1037 -10.61 -14.40 20.77
CA ARG A 1037 -11.44 -13.55 19.91
C ARG A 1037 -11.45 -14.08 18.49
N ILE A 1038 -12.60 -14.05 17.82
CA ILE A 1038 -12.70 -14.33 16.39
C ILE A 1038 -13.14 -13.03 15.72
N PHE A 1039 -12.34 -12.54 14.76
CA PHE A 1039 -12.68 -11.32 14.02
C PHE A 1039 -13.85 -11.56 13.05
N ASN A 1040 -14.61 -10.49 12.77
CA ASN A 1040 -15.77 -10.58 11.87
C ASN A 1040 -15.39 -10.96 10.43
N ASP A 1041 -14.16 -10.71 10.00
CA ASP A 1041 -13.65 -11.05 8.67
C ASP A 1041 -12.85 -12.36 8.62
N GLU A 1042 -12.87 -13.15 9.71
CA GLU A 1042 -12.14 -14.41 9.80
C GLU A 1042 -12.59 -15.44 8.75
N LYS A 1043 -11.65 -16.30 8.33
CA LYS A 1043 -11.90 -17.37 7.36
C LYS A 1043 -11.56 -18.71 7.97
N PHE A 1044 -12.53 -19.62 7.94
CA PHE A 1044 -12.42 -20.95 8.54
C PHE A 1044 -11.85 -21.98 7.56
N ILE A 1045 -11.35 -23.11 8.08
CA ILE A 1045 -10.66 -24.12 7.28
C ILE A 1045 -11.52 -24.58 6.10
N GLY A 1046 -10.94 -24.48 4.90
CA GLY A 1046 -11.62 -24.81 3.64
C GLY A 1046 -12.42 -23.66 3.01
N ASP A 1047 -12.55 -22.50 3.67
CA ASP A 1047 -13.04 -21.27 3.06
C ASP A 1047 -11.88 -20.52 2.39
N TYR A 1048 -11.85 -20.51 1.05
CA TYR A 1048 -10.77 -19.92 0.24
C TYR A 1048 -11.32 -18.88 -0.76
N PRO A 1049 -11.88 -17.76 -0.28
CA PRO A 1049 -12.51 -16.75 -1.12
C PRO A 1049 -11.54 -16.01 -2.04
N GLU A 1050 -10.23 -16.09 -1.77
CA GLU A 1050 -9.19 -15.47 -2.59
C GLU A 1050 -9.05 -16.13 -3.99
N GLU A 1051 -9.59 -17.34 -4.18
CA GLU A 1051 -9.60 -18.08 -5.45
C GLU A 1051 -8.22 -18.11 -6.15
N LEU A 1052 -7.15 -18.31 -5.38
CA LEU A 1052 -5.77 -18.27 -5.89
C LEU A 1052 -5.47 -19.35 -6.94
N PHE A 1053 -6.20 -20.46 -6.91
CA PHE A 1053 -6.17 -21.51 -7.92
C PHE A 1053 -7.33 -21.33 -8.90
N ILE A 1054 -7.00 -21.15 -10.18
CA ILE A 1054 -8.01 -20.96 -11.24
C ILE A 1054 -8.23 -22.21 -12.09
N ASP A 1055 -7.33 -23.19 -12.04
CA ASP A 1055 -7.46 -24.44 -12.78
C ASP A 1055 -8.50 -25.39 -12.16
N GLU A 1056 -9.25 -26.07 -13.03
CA GLU A 1056 -10.36 -26.92 -12.64
C GLU A 1056 -9.97 -28.11 -11.74
N PRO A 1057 -8.83 -28.81 -11.93
CA PRO A 1057 -8.39 -29.84 -11.01
C PRO A 1057 -8.20 -29.33 -9.58
N ALA A 1058 -7.56 -28.17 -9.39
CA ALA A 1058 -7.39 -27.61 -8.06
C ALA A 1058 -8.72 -27.16 -7.42
N LYS A 1059 -9.62 -26.55 -8.20
CA LYS A 1059 -10.98 -26.22 -7.73
C LYS A 1059 -11.77 -27.45 -7.30
N ALA A 1060 -11.67 -28.54 -8.07
CA ALA A 1060 -12.32 -29.81 -7.73
C ALA A 1060 -11.76 -30.41 -6.41
N ALA A 1061 -10.44 -30.33 -6.21
CA ALA A 1061 -9.80 -30.77 -4.97
C ALA A 1061 -10.27 -29.94 -3.76
N ILE A 1062 -10.37 -28.61 -3.90
CA ILE A 1062 -10.93 -27.72 -2.87
C ILE A 1062 -12.37 -28.11 -2.54
N ALA A 1063 -13.23 -28.32 -3.55
CA ALA A 1063 -14.62 -28.71 -3.34
C ALA A 1063 -14.74 -30.08 -2.65
N THR A 1064 -13.85 -31.03 -2.97
CA THR A 1064 -13.78 -32.32 -2.30
C THR A 1064 -13.34 -32.18 -0.85
N PHE A 1065 -12.35 -31.34 -0.56
CA PHE A 1065 -11.93 -31.03 0.79
C PHE A 1065 -13.06 -30.42 1.62
N GLN A 1066 -13.75 -29.40 1.10
CA GLN A 1066 -14.91 -28.78 1.73
C GLN A 1066 -16.03 -29.80 2.04
N ARG A 1067 -16.29 -30.75 1.13
CA ARG A 1067 -17.28 -31.82 1.36
C ARG A 1067 -16.85 -32.76 2.49
N LYS A 1068 -15.57 -33.13 2.55
CA LYS A 1068 -15.01 -33.95 3.64
C LYS A 1068 -15.12 -33.22 4.99
N LEU A 1069 -14.80 -31.93 5.03
CA LEU A 1069 -14.93 -31.12 6.25
C LEU A 1069 -16.39 -31.05 6.73
N LYS A 1070 -17.36 -30.87 5.81
CA LYS A 1070 -18.79 -30.92 6.18
C LYS A 1070 -19.19 -32.27 6.80
N GLY A 1071 -18.68 -33.38 6.26
CA GLY A 1071 -18.87 -34.71 6.83
C GLY A 1071 -18.29 -34.84 8.24
N ILE A 1072 -17.04 -34.40 8.43
CA ILE A 1072 -16.37 -34.39 9.73
C ILE A 1072 -17.14 -33.52 10.74
N SER A 1073 -17.60 -32.33 10.36
CA SER A 1073 -18.42 -31.45 11.20
C SER A 1073 -19.71 -32.15 11.67
N ALA A 1074 -20.40 -32.85 10.77
CA ALA A 1074 -21.62 -33.59 11.12
C ALA A 1074 -21.35 -34.71 12.13
N GLU A 1075 -20.27 -35.48 11.95
CA GLU A 1075 -19.87 -36.53 12.88
C GLU A 1075 -19.50 -35.96 14.27
N ILE A 1076 -18.75 -34.85 14.32
CA ILE A 1076 -18.37 -34.19 15.58
C ILE A 1076 -19.62 -33.69 16.30
N LYS A 1077 -20.57 -33.07 15.59
CA LYS A 1077 -21.85 -32.62 16.18
C LYS A 1077 -22.68 -33.77 16.72
N GLU A 1078 -22.78 -34.87 15.99
CA GLU A 1078 -23.53 -36.05 16.44
C GLU A 1078 -22.91 -36.67 17.70
N ARG A 1079 -21.57 -36.76 17.74
CA ARG A 1079 -20.82 -37.22 18.92
C ARG A 1079 -21.03 -36.28 20.10
N ASN A 1080 -20.87 -34.98 19.89
CA ASN A 1080 -20.99 -33.95 20.93
C ASN A 1080 -22.40 -33.87 21.54
N ALA A 1081 -23.46 -34.12 20.78
CA ALA A 1081 -24.84 -34.16 21.29
C ALA A 1081 -25.08 -35.26 22.34
N LYS A 1082 -24.19 -36.27 22.41
CA LYS A 1082 -24.27 -37.40 23.35
C LYS A 1082 -23.30 -37.25 24.52
N LEU A 1083 -22.40 -36.26 24.49
CA LEU A 1083 -21.41 -36.04 25.54
C LEU A 1083 -21.94 -35.15 26.66
N ARG A 1084 -21.55 -35.45 27.91
CA ARG A 1084 -21.78 -34.55 29.04
C ARG A 1084 -21.04 -33.22 28.88
N VAL A 1085 -19.80 -33.27 28.40
CA VAL A 1085 -18.98 -32.09 28.08
C VAL A 1085 -18.62 -32.19 26.60
N PRO A 1086 -19.27 -31.41 25.73
CA PRO A 1086 -18.95 -31.38 24.30
C PRO A 1086 -17.50 -30.95 24.02
N TYR A 1087 -16.93 -31.42 22.91
CA TYR A 1087 -15.62 -30.95 22.42
C TYR A 1087 -15.80 -30.22 21.07
N PRO A 1088 -16.02 -28.88 21.07
CA PRO A 1088 -16.39 -28.14 19.86
C PRO A 1088 -15.22 -27.50 19.12
N TYR A 1089 -14.01 -27.51 19.66
CA TYR A 1089 -12.89 -26.66 19.20
C TYR A 1089 -12.31 -27.09 17.84
N LEU A 1090 -12.57 -28.34 17.44
CA LEU A 1090 -12.18 -28.88 16.13
C LEU A 1090 -13.35 -29.06 15.16
N LEU A 1091 -14.47 -28.35 15.40
CA LEU A 1091 -15.49 -28.17 14.36
C LEU A 1091 -14.89 -27.34 13.21
N PRO A 1092 -14.90 -27.82 11.95
CA PRO A 1092 -14.32 -27.08 10.82
C PRO A 1092 -14.78 -25.63 10.72
N GLU A 1093 -16.06 -25.34 10.98
CA GLU A 1093 -16.59 -23.96 10.99
C GLU A 1093 -16.15 -23.08 12.17
N ARG A 1094 -15.29 -23.59 13.06
CA ARG A 1094 -14.68 -22.88 14.19
C ARG A 1094 -13.16 -22.89 14.16
N ILE A 1095 -12.54 -23.53 13.16
CA ILE A 1095 -11.09 -23.58 12.97
C ILE A 1095 -10.71 -22.52 11.94
N PRO A 1096 -10.06 -21.42 12.30
CA PRO A 1096 -9.50 -20.49 11.32
C PRO A 1096 -8.52 -21.16 10.37
N ASN A 1097 -8.36 -20.63 9.16
CA ASN A 1097 -7.36 -21.13 8.21
C ASN A 1097 -5.92 -20.94 8.74
N SER A 1098 -5.69 -19.92 9.57
CA SER A 1098 -4.36 -19.46 9.99
C SER A 1098 -4.34 -18.99 11.44
N ILE A 1099 -3.13 -18.71 11.93
CA ILE A 1099 -2.88 -18.12 13.24
C ILE A 1099 -3.07 -16.60 13.15
N ALA A 1100 -4.28 -16.10 13.46
CA ALA A 1100 -4.62 -14.68 13.36
C ALA A 1100 -5.26 -14.10 14.63
N ILE A 1101 -5.89 -14.95 15.46
CA ILE A 1101 -5.89 -14.99 16.93
C ILE A 1101 -6.88 -16.07 17.36
#